data_AF-A0AAW0S552-F1
#
_entry.id   AF-A0AAW0S552-F1
#
_cell.length_a   1.000
_cell.length_b   1.000
_cell.length_c   1.000
_cell.angle_alpha   90.00
_cell.angle_beta   90.00
_cell.angle_gamma   90.00
#
_symmetry.space_group_name_H-M   'P 1'
#
loop_
_entity.id
_entity.type
_entity.pdbx_description
1 polymer ?
#
loop_
_entity_poly.entity_id
_entity_poly.type
_entity_poly.pdbx_seq_one_letter_code
_entity_poly.pdbx_strand_id
1 'polypeptide(L)'
;MARGIKKHQKRLSAPSHWLLDKLSGVYAPKPSAGPHKLRDCMPLIVFIRNRLKYALNYRETRSILMQRLVKVDGKVRTDMTYPAGFMDVISIEKTGENFRLIYDTKGRFTVHRIQAEEAEYKLGKVKRVQLGKGGIPFLVTHDARTIRYPDPLIKVNDTVKIDLATGKITDFVKFDTGAIAMVTGGRNMGRIGVITHRERHDGGFAIVHIKDAIDNTFATRESNVFVIGQDKPWISIPKGKGVKLTIAEEQNKQAIDEIVAEIGNPEIISTDHEDLTTHGYSEWSTVNLETLPVAVAYPRSTEDVATIARICHKHRVPLIPYSGGTSLEGNFSAPYGGVSVDFAHMDRILQLNKDDMDVVVQPSIGWQDLNRKLADAEAGLFFPVDPGPTAKIGGMIGTNCSGTNAVRYGTMKDWVINLTVVLADGRVIKTRRRPRKSSAGYNLNGLFVGSEGTLGIVTEATLKLAVIPETYSVGVVSFPTIRDAAAAAAGVMQAGVPVNCLEIMDDVQMRVVNLSGSTAPRTWKELPTLFFKFAGSKASVAENISTVQAITARNGGADFAFAEDEREQKVLWSARKESLWSMLALRKDGQDVWSTDVAVPLSRLADLIEVSKKEMDDLGMFASILGHVGDGNFHESIMYSKNDAKERDKVARCVDNMVNRALNMEGTCTGEHSIGWGKKASLVKEVGQETVDVMATIKQALDPRWILNPGKIMDVPWMPKETNVALADVAVTPIRKAGKQNSLE
;
A
#
# COMPACT_ATOMS: atom_id res chain seq x y z
N MET A 1 2.68 4.68 53.94
CA MET A 1 1.49 3.79 53.94
C MET A 1 0.35 4.47 53.17
N ALA A 2 -0.02 3.96 52.00
CA ALA A 2 -1.20 4.44 51.28
C ALA A 2 -2.46 4.17 52.12
N ARG A 3 -3.23 5.20 52.45
CA ARG A 3 -4.54 5.05 53.11
C ARG A 3 -5.44 4.22 52.19
N GLY A 4 -5.72 2.98 52.56
CA GLY A 4 -6.62 2.10 51.80
C GLY A 4 -8.01 2.73 51.60
N ILE A 5 -8.71 2.27 50.56
CA ILE A 5 -10.02 2.80 50.14
C ILE A 5 -11.00 2.77 51.33
N LYS A 6 -11.50 3.94 51.73
CA LYS A 6 -12.43 4.15 52.86
C LYS A 6 -13.71 3.31 52.68
N LYS A 7 -14.05 2.48 53.69
CA LYS A 7 -15.20 1.55 53.67
C LYS A 7 -16.58 2.22 53.52
N HIS A 8 -16.71 3.55 53.69
CA HIS A 8 -17.98 4.29 53.64
C HIS A 8 -18.36 4.89 52.27
N GLN A 9 -17.54 4.74 51.22
CA GLN A 9 -17.88 5.31 49.91
C GLN A 9 -19.03 4.56 49.23
N LYS A 10 -20.13 5.28 48.94
CA LYS A 10 -21.32 4.77 48.23
C LYS A 10 -21.17 4.74 46.69
N ARG A 11 -20.20 5.50 46.15
CA ARG A 11 -19.85 5.58 44.73
C ARG A 11 -18.35 5.43 44.57
N LEU A 12 -17.90 4.92 43.43
CA LEU A 12 -16.50 4.82 43.05
C LEU A 12 -16.28 5.38 41.64
N SER A 13 -15.03 5.70 41.31
CA SER A 13 -14.64 6.00 39.93
C SER A 13 -14.84 4.76 39.09
N ALA A 14 -15.81 4.79 38.18
CA ALA A 14 -16.21 3.65 37.38
C ALA A 14 -15.01 3.13 36.58
N PRO A 15 -14.70 1.82 36.66
CA PRO A 15 -13.72 1.22 35.80
C PRO A 15 -14.05 1.43 34.32
N SER A 16 -13.03 1.61 33.50
CA SER A 16 -13.17 1.82 32.04
C SER A 16 -13.95 0.70 31.35
N HIS A 17 -13.88 -0.53 31.88
CA HIS A 17 -14.59 -1.68 31.36
C HIS A 17 -16.12 -1.67 31.61
N TRP A 18 -16.66 -0.71 32.37
CA TRP A 18 -18.12 -0.53 32.55
C TRP A 18 -18.77 0.27 31.42
N LEU A 19 -17.98 1.01 30.64
CA LEU A 19 -18.43 1.73 29.44
C LEU A 19 -19.66 2.62 29.73
N LEU A 20 -19.50 3.55 30.69
CA LEU A 20 -20.48 4.59 30.94
C LEU A 20 -20.54 5.57 29.77
N ASP A 21 -21.70 6.21 29.55
CA ASP A 21 -21.81 7.22 28.51
C ASP A 21 -21.04 8.49 28.89
N LYS A 22 -20.58 9.27 27.89
CA LYS A 22 -19.76 10.46 28.11
C LYS A 22 -20.45 11.55 28.94
N LEU A 23 -21.78 11.57 29.00
CA LEU A 23 -22.59 12.60 29.68
C LEU A 23 -22.97 12.21 31.12
N SER A 24 -22.91 10.92 31.46
CA SER A 24 -23.33 10.34 32.74
C SER A 24 -22.27 10.41 33.85
N GLY A 25 -21.08 10.93 33.52
CA GLY A 25 -19.97 11.16 34.45
C GLY A 25 -19.13 9.91 34.74
N VAL A 26 -18.02 10.11 35.47
CA VAL A 26 -16.99 9.07 35.73
C VAL A 26 -17.32 8.23 36.97
N TYR A 27 -18.39 8.53 37.71
CA TYR A 27 -18.71 7.86 38.98
C TYR A 27 -19.92 6.94 38.88
N ALA A 28 -19.79 5.69 39.35
CA ALA A 28 -20.89 4.72 39.42
C ALA A 28 -21.12 4.19 40.84
N PRO A 29 -22.32 3.63 41.13
CA PRO A 29 -22.59 2.96 42.40
C PRO A 29 -21.55 1.87 42.68
N LYS A 30 -21.06 1.83 43.92
CA LYS A 30 -20.09 0.83 44.34
C LYS A 30 -20.78 -0.56 44.40
N PRO A 31 -20.19 -1.61 43.80
CA PRO A 31 -20.73 -2.96 43.92
C PRO A 31 -20.71 -3.45 45.38
N SER A 32 -21.72 -4.22 45.74
CA SER A 32 -21.80 -4.94 47.02
C SER A 32 -20.69 -5.99 47.13
N ALA A 33 -20.41 -6.46 48.34
CA ALA A 33 -19.53 -7.63 48.51
C ALA A 33 -20.19 -8.86 47.87
N GLY A 34 -19.43 -9.66 47.13
CA GLY A 34 -19.97 -10.80 46.40
C GLY A 34 -18.88 -11.70 45.79
N PRO A 35 -19.25 -12.58 44.85
CA PRO A 35 -18.37 -13.62 44.30
C PRO A 35 -17.19 -13.06 43.49
N HIS A 36 -17.34 -11.86 42.93
CA HIS A 36 -16.36 -11.24 42.06
C HIS A 36 -15.61 -10.10 42.77
N LYS A 37 -14.36 -9.86 42.37
CA LYS A 37 -13.58 -8.72 42.87
C LYS A 37 -14.25 -7.41 42.43
N LEU A 38 -14.20 -6.38 43.27
CA LEU A 38 -14.81 -5.07 42.97
C LEU A 38 -14.37 -4.45 41.63
N ARG A 39 -13.14 -4.76 41.19
CA ARG A 39 -12.56 -4.30 39.93
C ARG A 39 -12.82 -5.21 38.72
N ASP A 40 -13.43 -6.38 38.93
CA ASP A 40 -13.64 -7.42 37.92
C ASP A 40 -15.14 -7.80 37.86
N CYS A 41 -16.02 -6.84 38.15
CA CYS A 41 -17.48 -7.02 38.15
C CYS A 41 -18.19 -5.75 37.69
N MET A 42 -19.43 -5.88 37.24
CA MET A 42 -20.36 -4.82 36.89
C MET A 42 -21.58 -4.90 37.83
N PRO A 43 -21.97 -3.81 38.49
CA PRO A 43 -23.16 -3.82 39.34
C PRO A 43 -24.43 -3.87 38.47
N LEU A 44 -25.47 -4.58 38.92
CA LEU A 44 -26.72 -4.77 38.14
C LEU A 44 -27.40 -3.45 37.72
N ILE A 45 -27.26 -2.39 38.50
CA ILE A 45 -27.75 -1.07 38.11
C ILE A 45 -27.08 -0.54 36.84
N VAL A 46 -25.77 -0.75 36.65
CA VAL A 46 -25.08 -0.36 35.42
C VAL A 46 -25.54 -1.24 34.27
N PHE A 47 -25.75 -2.54 34.51
CA PHE A 47 -26.28 -3.45 33.50
C PHE A 47 -27.67 -3.02 32.99
N ILE A 48 -28.65 -2.86 33.88
CA ILE A 48 -30.04 -2.55 33.51
C ILE A 48 -30.17 -1.13 32.94
N ARG A 49 -29.56 -0.14 33.60
CA ARG A 49 -29.71 1.27 33.24
C ARG A 49 -28.82 1.68 32.08
N ASN A 50 -27.53 1.32 32.09
CA ASN A 50 -26.56 1.85 31.13
C ASN A 50 -26.37 0.92 29.93
N ARG A 51 -26.43 -0.40 30.12
CA ARG A 51 -26.20 -1.37 29.03
C ARG A 51 -27.49 -1.71 28.28
N LEU A 52 -28.55 -2.10 29.01
CA LEU A 52 -29.84 -2.45 28.40
C LEU A 52 -30.77 -1.26 28.16
N LYS A 53 -30.55 -0.14 28.86
CA LYS A 53 -31.41 1.06 28.82
C LYS A 53 -32.88 0.78 29.21
N TYR A 54 -33.13 -0.27 30.00
CA TYR A 54 -34.48 -0.63 30.49
C TYR A 54 -34.96 0.24 31.65
N ALA A 55 -34.06 1.01 32.25
CA ALA A 55 -34.36 2.00 33.28
C ALA A 55 -33.61 3.30 32.97
N LEU A 56 -34.22 4.43 33.26
CA LEU A 56 -33.63 5.76 33.17
C LEU A 56 -32.93 6.15 34.47
N ASN A 57 -33.50 5.75 35.62
CA ASN A 57 -33.04 6.17 36.94
C ASN A 57 -32.96 5.02 37.97
N TYR A 58 -32.43 5.35 39.16
CA TYR A 58 -32.23 4.41 40.27
C TYR A 58 -33.53 3.81 40.80
N ARG A 59 -34.62 4.58 40.84
CA ARG A 59 -35.91 4.11 41.37
C ARG A 59 -36.54 3.06 40.45
N GLU A 60 -36.42 3.25 39.14
CA GLU A 60 -36.88 2.29 38.14
C GLU A 60 -36.06 0.99 38.19
N THR A 61 -34.73 1.08 38.27
CA THR A 61 -33.89 -0.12 38.43
C THR A 61 -34.28 -0.90 39.69
N ARG A 62 -34.50 -0.20 40.82
CA ARG A 62 -34.97 -0.83 42.06
C ARG A 62 -36.31 -1.53 41.84
N SER A 63 -37.24 -0.86 41.18
CA SER A 63 -38.59 -1.40 40.93
C SER A 63 -38.53 -2.66 40.06
N ILE A 64 -37.70 -2.67 39.01
CA ILE A 64 -37.48 -3.84 38.16
C ILE A 64 -36.92 -5.02 38.96
N LEU A 65 -35.89 -4.79 39.78
CA LEU A 65 -35.29 -5.86 40.58
C LEU A 65 -36.23 -6.36 41.70
N MET A 66 -37.05 -5.49 42.29
CA MET A 66 -38.03 -5.87 43.32
C MET A 66 -39.18 -6.72 42.78
N GLN A 67 -39.43 -6.72 41.45
CA GLN A 67 -40.36 -7.66 40.82
C GLN A 67 -39.85 -9.11 40.81
N ARG A 68 -38.59 -9.37 41.23
CA ARG A 68 -37.98 -10.70 41.32
C ARG A 68 -37.81 -11.44 39.98
N LEU A 69 -37.85 -10.71 38.86
CA LEU A 69 -37.78 -11.24 37.49
C LEU A 69 -36.36 -11.31 36.91
N VAL A 70 -35.38 -10.71 37.59
CA VAL A 70 -33.97 -10.72 37.17
C VAL A 70 -33.21 -11.76 37.98
N LYS A 71 -32.63 -12.72 37.26
CA LYS A 71 -31.82 -13.79 37.85
C LYS A 71 -30.37 -13.65 37.41
N VAL A 72 -29.44 -13.89 38.34
CA VAL A 72 -28.02 -14.06 38.04
C VAL A 72 -27.61 -15.47 38.45
N ASP A 73 -27.11 -16.24 37.48
CA ASP A 73 -26.80 -17.66 37.62
C ASP A 73 -27.97 -18.48 38.19
N GLY A 74 -29.18 -18.27 37.64
CA GLY A 74 -30.42 -18.93 38.08
C GLY A 74 -31.01 -18.41 39.40
N LYS A 75 -30.31 -17.55 40.15
CA LYS A 75 -30.76 -17.02 41.44
C LYS A 75 -31.37 -15.63 41.31
N VAL A 76 -32.57 -15.43 41.83
CA VAL A 76 -33.24 -14.12 41.88
C VAL A 76 -32.40 -13.10 42.64
N ARG A 77 -32.16 -11.92 42.04
CA ARG A 77 -31.40 -10.83 42.66
C ARG A 77 -32.26 -9.58 42.79
N THR A 78 -32.36 -9.07 44.02
CA THR A 78 -33.04 -7.80 44.35
C THR A 78 -32.05 -6.67 44.65
N ASP A 79 -30.77 -6.99 44.85
CA ASP A 79 -29.70 -6.02 45.12
C ASP A 79 -29.23 -5.33 43.83
N MET A 80 -29.50 -4.03 43.72
CA MET A 80 -29.06 -3.19 42.59
C MET A 80 -27.54 -3.13 42.41
N THR A 81 -26.79 -3.28 43.50
CA THR A 81 -25.33 -3.23 43.46
C THR A 81 -24.72 -4.62 43.47
N TYR A 82 -25.50 -5.68 43.22
CA TYR A 82 -24.98 -7.03 43.11
C TYR A 82 -23.86 -7.09 42.04
N PRO A 83 -22.66 -7.60 42.38
CA PRO A 83 -21.52 -7.63 41.47
C PRO A 83 -21.64 -8.82 40.50
N ALA A 84 -22.19 -8.60 39.31
CA ALA A 84 -22.16 -9.59 38.23
C ALA A 84 -20.81 -9.55 37.51
N GLY A 85 -20.18 -10.68 37.26
CA GLY A 85 -18.81 -10.73 36.71
C GLY A 85 -18.69 -11.54 35.44
N PHE A 86 -17.45 -11.77 35.02
CA PHE A 86 -17.12 -12.58 33.85
C PHE A 86 -17.76 -13.98 33.93
N MET A 87 -18.35 -14.47 32.83
CA MET A 87 -19.10 -15.71 32.68
C MET A 87 -20.43 -15.82 33.47
N ASP A 88 -20.85 -14.80 34.21
CA ASP A 88 -22.17 -14.83 34.84
C ASP A 88 -23.28 -14.77 33.78
N VAL A 89 -24.32 -15.56 33.99
CA VAL A 89 -25.53 -15.57 33.15
C VAL A 89 -26.61 -14.73 33.82
N ILE A 90 -27.11 -13.72 33.11
CA ILE A 90 -28.17 -12.82 33.56
C ILE A 90 -29.42 -13.09 32.72
N SER A 91 -30.50 -13.52 33.36
CA SER A 91 -31.77 -13.84 32.71
C SER A 91 -32.85 -12.88 33.16
N ILE A 92 -33.66 -12.39 32.21
CA ILE A 92 -34.82 -11.53 32.45
C ILE A 92 -36.07 -12.28 32.01
N GLU A 93 -36.79 -12.86 32.98
CA GLU A 93 -37.91 -13.77 32.68
C GLU A 93 -39.02 -13.12 31.87
N LYS A 94 -39.32 -11.84 32.14
CA LYS A 94 -40.41 -11.12 31.48
C LYS A 94 -40.17 -10.90 29.98
N THR A 95 -38.92 -10.77 29.55
CA THR A 95 -38.57 -10.59 28.12
C THR A 95 -38.11 -11.90 27.48
N GLY A 96 -37.89 -12.95 28.26
CA GLY A 96 -37.30 -14.21 27.78
C GLY A 96 -35.84 -14.07 27.33
N GLU A 97 -35.16 -12.99 27.71
CA GLU A 97 -33.80 -12.71 27.25
C GLU A 97 -32.74 -13.20 28.24
N ASN A 98 -31.70 -13.82 27.69
CA ASN A 98 -30.55 -14.31 28.42
C ASN A 98 -29.29 -13.61 27.94
N PHE A 99 -28.43 -13.23 28.88
CA PHE A 99 -27.19 -12.52 28.61
C PHE A 99 -26.03 -13.16 29.34
N ARG A 100 -24.85 -13.16 28.73
CA ARG A 100 -23.58 -13.53 29.34
C ARG A 100 -22.63 -12.35 29.36
N LEU A 101 -21.97 -12.14 30.48
CA LEU A 101 -20.93 -11.12 30.61
C LEU A 101 -19.57 -11.67 30.18
N ILE A 102 -19.04 -11.13 29.09
CA ILE A 102 -17.70 -11.46 28.56
C ILE A 102 -16.93 -10.19 28.22
N TYR A 103 -15.64 -10.30 27.91
CA TYR A 103 -14.83 -9.16 27.48
C TYR A 103 -14.86 -8.96 25.97
N ASP A 104 -14.89 -7.71 25.53
CA ASP A 104 -14.54 -7.34 24.15
C ASP A 104 -13.02 -7.13 23.99
N THR A 105 -12.53 -7.05 22.76
CA THR A 105 -11.10 -6.87 22.43
C THR A 105 -10.51 -5.51 22.87
N LYS A 106 -11.37 -4.58 23.31
CA LYS A 106 -11.01 -3.31 23.95
C LYS A 106 -10.95 -3.44 25.48
N GLY A 107 -11.16 -4.64 26.03
CA GLY A 107 -11.09 -4.94 27.45
C GLY A 107 -12.31 -4.46 28.25
N ARG A 108 -13.50 -4.39 27.63
CA ARG A 108 -14.73 -3.90 28.26
C ARG A 108 -15.72 -5.04 28.43
N PHE A 109 -16.58 -4.98 29.45
CA PHE A 109 -17.67 -5.95 29.56
C PHE A 109 -18.68 -5.72 28.43
N THR A 110 -18.84 -6.73 27.60
CA THR A 110 -19.90 -6.80 26.61
C THR A 110 -21.04 -7.66 27.14
N VAL A 111 -22.26 -7.19 26.89
CA VAL A 111 -23.50 -7.91 27.24
C VAL A 111 -23.84 -8.75 26.03
N HIS A 112 -23.39 -10.00 26.04
CA HIS A 112 -23.60 -10.91 24.92
C HIS A 112 -24.94 -11.62 25.08
N ARG A 113 -25.86 -11.43 24.13
CA ARG A 113 -27.15 -12.14 24.14
C ARG A 113 -26.90 -13.60 23.77
N ILE A 114 -27.44 -14.51 24.56
CA ILE A 114 -27.27 -15.96 24.39
C ILE A 114 -28.63 -16.66 24.24
N GLN A 115 -28.60 -17.87 23.69
CA GLN A 115 -29.80 -18.73 23.57
C GLN A 115 -30.15 -19.37 24.93
N ALA A 116 -31.35 -19.93 25.04
CA ALA A 116 -31.85 -20.50 26.29
C ALA A 116 -31.01 -21.70 26.75
N GLU A 117 -30.57 -22.53 25.82
CA GLU A 117 -29.75 -23.73 26.04
C GLU A 117 -28.36 -23.36 26.60
N GLU A 118 -27.79 -22.26 26.12
CA GLU A 118 -26.52 -21.74 26.63
C GLU A 118 -26.66 -21.11 28.03
N ALA A 119 -27.87 -20.67 28.39
CA ALA A 119 -28.16 -20.04 29.68
C ALA A 119 -28.31 -21.04 30.83
N GLU A 120 -28.45 -22.34 30.55
CA GLU A 120 -28.59 -23.39 31.56
C GLU A 120 -27.28 -23.73 32.27
N TYR A 121 -26.14 -23.41 31.66
CA TYR A 121 -24.82 -23.66 32.22
C TYR A 121 -23.94 -22.42 32.22
N LYS A 122 -22.83 -22.51 32.94
CA LYS A 122 -21.74 -21.55 32.83
C LYS A 122 -20.37 -22.20 32.95
N LEU A 123 -19.35 -21.49 32.49
CA LEU A 123 -17.96 -21.94 32.58
C LEU A 123 -17.28 -21.37 33.83
N GLY A 124 -16.54 -22.23 34.53
CA GLY A 124 -15.76 -21.87 35.70
C GLY A 124 -14.30 -22.28 35.55
N LYS A 125 -13.38 -21.30 35.45
CA LYS A 125 -11.94 -21.59 35.57
C LYS A 125 -11.58 -22.02 36.99
N VAL A 126 -10.90 -23.16 37.13
CA VAL A 126 -10.44 -23.71 38.40
C VAL A 126 -9.22 -22.92 38.89
N LYS A 127 -9.36 -22.27 40.05
CA LYS A 127 -8.26 -21.51 40.70
C LYS A 127 -7.47 -22.36 41.68
N ARG A 128 -8.13 -23.32 42.32
CA ARG A 128 -7.54 -24.10 43.43
C ARG A 128 -8.24 -25.44 43.55
N VAL A 129 -7.46 -26.49 43.79
CA VAL A 129 -7.95 -27.82 44.17
C VAL A 129 -7.29 -28.17 45.51
N GLN A 130 -8.09 -28.54 46.52
CA GLN A 130 -7.62 -28.81 47.89
C GLN A 130 -8.43 -29.92 48.56
N LEU A 131 -7.83 -30.56 49.55
CA LEU A 131 -8.53 -31.46 50.47
C LEU A 131 -9.09 -30.64 51.65
N GLY A 132 -10.39 -30.77 51.89
CA GLY A 132 -11.10 -30.13 52.99
C GLY A 132 -11.06 -30.94 54.28
N LYS A 133 -11.76 -30.45 55.31
CA LYS A 133 -11.94 -31.15 56.58
C LYS A 133 -12.55 -32.54 56.32
N GLY A 134 -11.90 -33.60 56.81
CA GLY A 134 -12.32 -34.99 56.58
C GLY A 134 -11.82 -35.61 55.26
N GLY A 135 -10.81 -35.03 54.61
CA GLY A 135 -10.21 -35.62 53.39
C GLY A 135 -11.05 -35.49 52.12
N ILE A 136 -12.12 -34.69 52.15
CA ILE A 136 -13.02 -34.51 51.01
C ILE A 136 -12.37 -33.53 50.00
N PRO A 137 -12.08 -33.94 48.75
CA PRO A 137 -11.56 -33.04 47.73
C PRO A 137 -12.61 -32.01 47.32
N PHE A 138 -12.18 -30.76 47.16
CA PHE A 138 -13.00 -29.70 46.60
C PHE A 138 -12.16 -28.79 45.70
N LEU A 139 -12.82 -28.19 44.71
CA LEU A 139 -12.24 -27.15 43.88
C LEU A 139 -12.92 -25.80 44.11
N VAL A 140 -12.16 -24.73 43.86
CA VAL A 140 -12.64 -23.35 43.92
C VAL A 140 -12.48 -22.71 42.55
N THR A 141 -13.57 -22.17 42.02
CA THR A 141 -13.59 -21.51 40.71
C THR A 141 -13.28 -20.01 40.81
N HIS A 142 -13.08 -19.37 39.66
CA HIS A 142 -12.71 -17.96 39.59
C HIS A 142 -13.72 -16.98 40.21
N ASP A 143 -15.00 -17.35 40.21
CA ASP A 143 -16.16 -16.66 40.79
C ASP A 143 -16.48 -17.14 42.22
N ALA A 144 -15.49 -17.71 42.91
CA ALA A 144 -15.57 -18.13 44.31
C ALA A 144 -16.59 -19.25 44.63
N ARG A 145 -17.03 -20.04 43.65
CA ARG A 145 -17.81 -21.25 43.92
C ARG A 145 -16.91 -22.36 44.44
N THR A 146 -17.44 -23.12 45.40
CA THR A 146 -16.77 -24.31 45.95
C THR A 146 -17.56 -25.54 45.55
N ILE A 147 -16.94 -26.44 44.79
CA ILE A 147 -17.57 -27.69 44.32
C ILE A 147 -16.82 -28.85 44.96
N ARG A 148 -17.57 -29.71 45.68
CA ARG A 148 -17.02 -30.90 46.36
C ARG A 148 -17.05 -32.10 45.43
N TYR A 149 -16.17 -33.07 45.68
CA TYR A 149 -16.02 -34.30 44.87
C TYR A 149 -15.79 -34.01 43.37
N PRO A 150 -14.83 -33.13 43.00
CA PRO A 150 -14.48 -32.96 41.60
C PRO A 150 -13.81 -34.24 41.06
N ASP A 151 -13.91 -34.44 39.74
CA ASP A 151 -13.17 -35.49 39.05
C ASP A 151 -11.65 -35.33 39.31
N PRO A 152 -10.92 -36.40 39.67
CA PRO A 152 -9.47 -36.35 39.93
C PRO A 152 -8.62 -35.81 38.78
N LEU A 153 -9.13 -35.86 37.54
CA LEU A 153 -8.44 -35.36 36.35
C LEU A 153 -8.44 -33.83 36.24
N ILE A 154 -9.32 -33.13 37.00
CA ILE A 154 -9.44 -31.67 36.96
C ILE A 154 -8.29 -31.03 37.73
N LYS A 155 -7.50 -30.21 37.03
CA LYS A 155 -6.34 -29.50 37.58
C LYS A 155 -6.59 -27.99 37.67
N VAL A 156 -5.66 -27.29 38.32
CA VAL A 156 -5.66 -25.82 38.34
C VAL A 156 -5.49 -25.29 36.91
N ASN A 157 -6.19 -24.21 36.57
CA ASN A 157 -6.33 -23.59 35.25
C ASN A 157 -7.28 -24.26 34.26
N ASP A 158 -7.72 -25.50 34.51
CA ASP A 158 -8.77 -26.15 33.72
C ASP A 158 -10.10 -25.38 33.83
N THR A 159 -10.98 -25.58 32.87
CA THR A 159 -12.31 -24.97 32.86
C THR A 159 -13.38 -26.03 32.99
N VAL A 160 -14.23 -25.90 34.01
CA VAL A 160 -15.37 -26.79 34.25
C VAL A 160 -16.65 -26.16 33.71
N LYS A 161 -17.49 -26.98 33.07
CA LYS A 161 -18.86 -26.64 32.69
C LYS A 161 -19.79 -26.98 33.85
N ILE A 162 -20.47 -25.96 34.38
CA ILE A 162 -21.30 -26.05 35.58
C ILE A 162 -22.75 -25.86 35.17
N ASP A 163 -23.58 -26.85 35.45
CA ASP A 163 -25.02 -26.75 35.32
C ASP A 163 -25.58 -25.81 36.42
N LEU A 164 -26.34 -24.79 36.02
CA LEU A 164 -26.80 -23.75 36.95
C LEU A 164 -27.96 -24.19 37.83
N ALA A 165 -28.73 -25.20 37.43
CA ALA A 165 -29.86 -25.72 38.20
C ALA A 165 -29.38 -26.62 39.36
N THR A 166 -28.43 -27.51 39.07
CA THR A 166 -27.91 -28.52 39.99
C THR A 166 -26.63 -28.07 40.72
N GLY A 167 -25.88 -27.13 40.13
CA GLY A 167 -24.57 -26.70 40.62
C GLY A 167 -23.46 -27.75 40.47
N LYS A 168 -23.71 -28.83 39.72
CA LYS A 168 -22.75 -29.91 39.47
C LYS A 168 -21.92 -29.64 38.21
N ILE A 169 -20.74 -30.25 38.14
CA ILE A 169 -19.89 -30.24 36.95
C ILE A 169 -20.45 -31.26 35.97
N THR A 170 -20.76 -30.83 34.75
CA THR A 170 -21.23 -31.71 33.67
C THR A 170 -20.07 -32.17 32.79
N ASP A 171 -19.07 -31.31 32.61
CA ASP A 171 -17.93 -31.54 31.69
C ASP A 171 -16.75 -30.64 32.09
N PHE A 172 -15.53 -30.92 31.59
CA PHE A 172 -14.37 -30.06 31.80
C PHE A 172 -13.39 -30.10 30.61
N VAL A 173 -12.74 -28.97 30.33
CA VAL A 173 -11.65 -28.86 29.35
C VAL A 173 -10.33 -28.59 30.07
N LYS A 174 -9.31 -29.35 29.69
CA LYS A 174 -7.95 -29.21 30.21
C LYS A 174 -7.29 -27.95 29.68
N PHE A 175 -6.51 -27.30 30.54
CA PHE A 175 -5.64 -26.21 30.14
C PHE A 175 -4.41 -26.76 29.41
N ASP A 176 -4.53 -26.97 28.10
CA ASP A 176 -3.47 -27.55 27.29
C ASP A 176 -3.37 -26.94 25.88
N THR A 177 -2.31 -27.29 25.15
CA THR A 177 -2.15 -26.93 23.75
C THR A 177 -3.31 -27.46 22.91
N GLY A 178 -3.77 -26.68 21.94
CA GLY A 178 -4.96 -26.97 21.14
C GLY A 178 -6.28 -26.49 21.74
N ALA A 179 -6.32 -26.08 23.02
CA ALA A 179 -7.53 -25.53 23.62
C ALA A 179 -7.80 -24.10 23.12
N ILE A 180 -9.07 -23.77 22.89
CA ILE A 180 -9.52 -22.41 22.56
C ILE A 180 -9.69 -21.63 23.85
N ALA A 181 -9.07 -20.45 23.93
CA ALA A 181 -9.11 -19.61 25.12
C ALA A 181 -9.38 -18.14 24.83
N MET A 182 -10.10 -17.50 25.76
CA MET A 182 -10.28 -16.06 25.85
C MET A 182 -9.29 -15.47 26.87
N VAL A 183 -8.65 -14.36 26.51
CA VAL A 183 -7.81 -13.61 27.44
C VAL A 183 -8.65 -12.70 28.31
N THR A 184 -8.48 -12.80 29.62
CA THR A 184 -9.25 -12.11 30.66
C THR A 184 -8.46 -11.02 31.40
N GLY A 185 -7.21 -10.77 30.99
CA GLY A 185 -6.36 -9.77 31.62
C GLY A 185 -5.15 -9.36 30.77
N GLY A 186 -4.52 -8.25 31.14
CA GLY A 186 -3.37 -7.68 30.41
C GLY A 186 -3.76 -6.95 29.12
N ARG A 187 -2.76 -6.63 28.28
CA ARG A 187 -2.94 -5.84 27.03
C ARG A 187 -3.82 -6.54 25.97
N ASN A 188 -3.88 -7.87 26.03
CA ASN A 188 -4.60 -8.74 25.10
C ASN A 188 -6.02 -9.11 25.57
N MET A 189 -6.55 -8.47 26.61
CA MET A 189 -7.88 -8.78 27.15
C MET A 189 -8.99 -8.73 26.09
N GLY A 190 -9.86 -9.74 26.12
CA GLY A 190 -10.93 -10.01 25.18
C GLY A 190 -10.51 -10.66 23.85
N ARG A 191 -9.20 -10.86 23.61
CA ARG A 191 -8.74 -11.65 22.47
C ARG A 191 -9.05 -13.12 22.67
N ILE A 192 -9.34 -13.83 21.57
CA ILE A 192 -9.64 -15.26 21.57
C ILE A 192 -8.75 -15.95 20.53
N GLY A 193 -8.27 -17.14 20.87
CA GLY A 193 -7.49 -17.97 19.96
C GLY A 193 -7.18 -19.34 20.55
N VAL A 194 -6.42 -20.13 19.80
CA VAL A 194 -5.96 -21.47 20.17
C VAL A 194 -4.62 -21.37 20.88
N ILE A 195 -4.47 -22.07 22.00
CA ILE A 195 -3.19 -22.18 22.72
C ILE A 195 -2.23 -23.02 21.88
N THR A 196 -1.11 -22.42 21.44
CA THR A 196 -0.11 -23.11 20.61
C THR A 196 1.07 -23.63 21.43
N HIS A 197 1.57 -22.82 22.35
CA HIS A 197 2.76 -23.13 23.13
C HIS A 197 2.66 -22.61 24.57
N ARG A 198 3.28 -23.32 25.51
CA ARG A 198 3.36 -22.95 26.92
C ARG A 198 4.82 -22.92 27.34
N GLU A 199 5.28 -21.77 27.77
CA GLU A 199 6.66 -21.56 28.22
C GLU A 199 6.70 -21.33 29.74
N ARG A 200 7.55 -22.08 30.42
CA ARG A 200 7.77 -21.96 31.86
C ARG A 200 9.18 -21.43 32.09
N HIS A 201 9.27 -20.20 32.59
CA HIS A 201 10.55 -19.64 33.04
C HIS A 201 10.77 -19.94 34.52
N ASP A 202 11.95 -20.43 34.88
CA ASP A 202 12.34 -20.63 36.27
C ASP A 202 12.43 -19.28 37.00
N GLY A 203 11.70 -19.17 38.12
CA GLY A 203 11.57 -17.92 38.88
C GLY A 203 10.60 -16.88 38.28
N GLY A 204 10.00 -17.14 37.12
CA GLY A 204 9.09 -16.23 36.40
C GLY A 204 7.61 -16.67 36.38
N PHE A 205 6.77 -15.86 35.73
CA PHE A 205 5.39 -16.26 35.41
C PHE A 205 5.37 -17.17 34.17
N ALA A 206 4.54 -18.21 34.15
CA ALA A 206 4.32 -19.01 32.95
C ALA A 206 3.65 -18.17 31.84
N ILE A 207 4.18 -18.27 30.62
CA ILE A 207 3.74 -17.56 29.43
C ILE A 207 3.03 -18.55 28.50
N VAL A 208 1.96 -18.10 27.86
CA VAL A 208 1.15 -18.88 26.94
C VAL A 208 1.05 -18.12 25.63
N HIS A 209 1.38 -18.81 24.54
CA HIS A 209 1.24 -18.31 23.18
C HIS A 209 -0.12 -18.74 22.63
N ILE A 210 -0.82 -17.77 22.04
CA ILE A 210 -2.17 -17.95 21.50
C ILE A 210 -2.14 -17.47 20.05
N LYS A 211 -2.75 -18.25 19.15
CA LYS A 211 -2.97 -17.93 17.74
C LYS A 211 -4.46 -17.63 17.52
N ASP A 212 -4.81 -16.45 17.04
CA ASP A 212 -6.21 -16.10 16.78
C ASP A 212 -6.73 -16.62 15.43
N ALA A 213 -7.98 -16.31 15.11
CA ALA A 213 -8.68 -16.83 13.93
C ALA A 213 -8.17 -16.27 12.58
N ILE A 214 -7.32 -15.24 12.60
CA ILE A 214 -6.63 -14.69 11.41
C ILE A 214 -5.12 -14.95 11.49
N ASP A 215 -4.74 -15.98 12.23
CA ASP A 215 -3.38 -16.47 12.39
C ASP A 215 -2.38 -15.53 13.08
N ASN A 216 -2.84 -14.43 13.67
CA ASN A 216 -1.98 -13.58 14.48
C ASN A 216 -1.63 -14.27 15.80
N THR A 217 -0.34 -14.26 16.13
CA THR A 217 0.17 -14.83 17.39
C THR A 217 0.45 -13.75 18.42
N PHE A 218 0.16 -14.06 19.69
CA PHE A 218 0.49 -13.19 20.81
C PHE A 218 0.68 -13.99 22.08
N ALA A 219 1.43 -13.42 23.03
CA ALA A 219 1.71 -14.04 24.32
C ALA A 219 0.98 -13.33 25.47
N THR A 220 0.64 -14.10 26.51
CA THR A 220 0.13 -13.57 27.78
C THR A 220 0.48 -14.49 28.94
N ARG A 221 0.34 -14.02 30.18
CA ARG A 221 0.54 -14.86 31.37
C ARG A 221 -0.55 -15.92 31.46
N GLU A 222 -0.20 -17.13 31.90
CA GLU A 222 -1.16 -18.24 32.12
C GLU A 222 -2.37 -17.83 32.98
N SER A 223 -2.12 -17.01 34.01
CA SER A 223 -3.19 -16.48 34.88
C SER A 223 -4.27 -15.67 34.15
N ASN A 224 -3.94 -15.06 33.00
CA ASN A 224 -4.86 -14.24 32.19
C ASN A 224 -5.66 -15.07 31.18
N VAL A 225 -5.38 -16.36 31.02
CA VAL A 225 -6.02 -17.20 29.99
C VAL A 225 -7.22 -17.94 30.58
N PHE A 226 -8.38 -17.90 29.91
CA PHE A 226 -9.57 -18.65 30.29
C PHE A 226 -9.96 -19.56 29.13
N VAL A 227 -9.89 -20.87 29.33
CA VAL A 227 -10.24 -21.83 28.29
C VAL A 227 -11.75 -21.87 28.11
N ILE A 228 -12.21 -21.80 26.86
CA ILE A 228 -13.63 -21.76 26.51
C ILE A 228 -14.07 -22.95 25.67
N GLY A 229 -13.15 -23.85 25.27
CA GLY A 229 -13.45 -25.07 24.53
C GLY A 229 -12.18 -25.74 24.01
N GLN A 230 -12.33 -26.89 23.35
CA GLN A 230 -11.22 -27.62 22.70
C GLN A 230 -11.28 -27.42 21.18
N ASP A 231 -12.16 -28.15 20.48
CA ASP A 231 -12.30 -28.03 19.02
C ASP A 231 -13.22 -26.88 18.61
N LYS A 232 -14.24 -26.62 19.44
CA LYS A 232 -15.20 -25.52 19.29
C LYS A 232 -15.41 -24.83 20.62
N PRO A 233 -15.64 -23.51 20.62
CA PRO A 233 -16.04 -22.80 21.83
C PRO A 233 -17.34 -23.39 22.40
N TRP A 234 -17.36 -23.66 23.70
CA TRP A 234 -18.56 -24.02 24.44
C TRP A 234 -19.47 -22.83 24.72
N ILE A 235 -19.10 -21.63 24.29
CA ILE A 235 -19.90 -20.41 24.49
C ILE A 235 -19.99 -19.66 23.16
N SER A 236 -21.06 -18.89 22.99
CA SER A 236 -21.14 -17.94 21.89
C SER A 236 -20.15 -16.78 22.09
N ILE A 237 -19.54 -16.34 20.98
CA ILE A 237 -18.46 -15.36 20.96
C ILE A 237 -18.97 -14.06 20.30
N PRO A 238 -18.54 -12.86 20.74
CA PRO A 238 -18.92 -11.60 20.10
C PRO A 238 -18.52 -11.52 18.62
N LYS A 239 -19.21 -10.62 17.88
CA LYS A 239 -18.85 -10.28 16.49
C LYS A 239 -17.37 -9.91 16.40
N GLY A 240 -16.65 -10.49 15.44
CA GLY A 240 -15.20 -10.33 15.28
C GLY A 240 -14.35 -11.46 15.85
N LYS A 241 -14.94 -12.55 16.37
CA LYS A 241 -14.26 -13.79 16.79
C LYS A 241 -13.11 -13.57 17.80
N GLY A 242 -13.12 -12.46 18.54
CA GLY A 242 -12.04 -12.09 19.48
C GLY A 242 -10.75 -11.62 18.80
N VAL A 243 -10.78 -11.25 17.52
CA VAL A 243 -9.64 -10.64 16.83
C VAL A 243 -9.56 -9.15 17.19
N LYS A 244 -8.39 -8.72 17.67
CA LYS A 244 -8.14 -7.32 18.02
C LYS A 244 -7.40 -6.65 16.87
N LEU A 245 -8.11 -5.81 16.14
CA LEU A 245 -7.53 -5.00 15.08
C LEU A 245 -6.58 -3.92 15.65
N THR A 246 -5.56 -3.57 14.87
CA THR A 246 -4.74 -2.39 15.10
C THR A 246 -5.55 -1.12 14.81
N ILE A 247 -5.02 0.05 15.21
CA ILE A 247 -5.69 1.34 14.93
C ILE A 247 -5.80 1.55 13.42
N ALA A 248 -4.74 1.25 12.67
CA ALA A 248 -4.72 1.37 11.21
C ALA A 248 -5.72 0.43 10.55
N GLU A 249 -5.81 -0.83 11.00
CA GLU A 249 -6.82 -1.79 10.49
C GLU A 249 -8.26 -1.33 10.78
N GLU A 250 -8.52 -0.77 11.98
CA GLU A 250 -9.84 -0.22 12.32
C GLU A 250 -10.20 0.98 11.44
N GLN A 251 -9.23 1.87 11.15
CA GLN A 251 -9.39 3.02 10.24
C GLN A 251 -9.62 2.58 8.79
N ASN A 252 -8.82 1.64 8.28
CA ASN A 252 -8.96 1.08 6.94
C ASN A 252 -10.34 0.47 6.75
N LYS A 253 -10.78 -0.36 7.70
CA LYS A 253 -12.12 -0.97 7.66
C LYS A 253 -13.23 0.08 7.67
N GLN A 254 -13.13 1.11 8.53
CA GLN A 254 -14.13 2.18 8.57
C GLN A 254 -14.18 2.99 7.28
N ALA A 255 -13.02 3.27 6.66
CA ALA A 255 -12.96 3.98 5.39
C ALA A 255 -13.59 3.16 4.27
N ILE A 256 -13.25 1.87 4.15
CA ILE A 256 -13.82 0.96 3.15
C ILE A 256 -15.34 0.86 3.31
N ASP A 257 -15.82 0.62 4.54
CA ASP A 257 -17.26 0.51 4.84
C ASP A 257 -17.99 1.84 4.49
N GLU A 258 -17.39 3.00 4.78
CA GLU A 258 -17.96 4.32 4.46
C GLU A 258 -17.94 4.62 2.94
N ILE A 259 -16.88 4.25 2.22
CA ILE A 259 -16.79 4.40 0.75
C ILE A 259 -17.91 3.62 0.07
N VAL A 260 -18.06 2.34 0.41
CA VAL A 260 -19.11 1.48 -0.17
C VAL A 260 -20.50 2.03 0.15
N ALA A 261 -20.72 2.48 1.39
CA ALA A 261 -22.01 3.00 1.82
C ALA A 261 -22.38 4.32 1.13
N GLU A 262 -21.43 5.24 0.93
CA GLU A 262 -21.71 6.57 0.36
C GLU A 262 -21.83 6.54 -1.16
N ILE A 263 -20.98 5.76 -1.85
CA ILE A 263 -21.06 5.60 -3.32
C ILE A 263 -22.25 4.70 -3.70
N GLY A 264 -22.66 3.79 -2.83
CA GLY A 264 -23.82 2.93 -3.05
C GLY A 264 -23.59 1.79 -4.05
N ASN A 265 -22.34 1.51 -4.43
CA ASN A 265 -21.95 0.39 -5.27
C ASN A 265 -20.92 -0.48 -4.53
N PRO A 266 -21.23 -1.71 -4.11
CA PRO A 266 -20.27 -2.58 -3.44
C PRO A 266 -19.08 -2.99 -4.33
N GLU A 267 -19.24 -3.00 -5.66
CA GLU A 267 -18.15 -3.32 -6.60
C GLU A 267 -17.12 -2.19 -6.72
N ILE A 268 -17.34 -1.04 -6.05
CA ILE A 268 -16.36 0.05 -6.01
C ILE A 268 -15.08 -0.35 -5.30
N ILE A 269 -15.12 -1.34 -4.40
CA ILE A 269 -13.98 -1.83 -3.62
C ILE A 269 -13.80 -3.33 -3.85
N SER A 270 -12.58 -3.73 -4.17
CA SER A 270 -12.10 -5.11 -4.05
C SER A 270 -11.16 -5.26 -2.86
N THR A 271 -11.28 -6.39 -2.17
CA THR A 271 -10.33 -6.86 -1.15
C THR A 271 -9.73 -8.22 -1.51
N ASP A 272 -9.89 -8.64 -2.76
CA ASP A 272 -9.42 -9.94 -3.25
C ASP A 272 -7.90 -9.95 -3.34
N HIS A 273 -7.28 -11.03 -2.86
CA HIS A 273 -5.82 -11.10 -2.72
C HIS A 273 -5.07 -10.91 -4.05
N GLU A 274 -5.64 -11.37 -5.16
CA GLU A 274 -5.06 -11.20 -6.49
C GLU A 274 -5.03 -9.72 -6.92
N ASP A 275 -6.12 -8.98 -6.68
CA ASP A 275 -6.17 -7.54 -6.92
C ASP A 275 -5.15 -6.82 -6.03
N LEU A 276 -5.07 -7.15 -4.74
CA LEU A 276 -4.09 -6.55 -3.84
C LEU A 276 -2.65 -6.81 -4.31
N THR A 277 -2.37 -8.01 -4.83
CA THR A 277 -1.04 -8.41 -5.33
C THR A 277 -0.69 -7.64 -6.60
N THR A 278 -1.57 -7.64 -7.60
CA THR A 278 -1.34 -6.95 -8.89
C THR A 278 -1.22 -5.42 -8.75
N HIS A 279 -1.77 -4.85 -7.66
CA HIS A 279 -1.69 -3.42 -7.36
C HIS A 279 -0.63 -3.05 -6.31
N GLY A 280 0.17 -4.02 -5.85
CA GLY A 280 1.28 -3.80 -4.92
C GLY A 280 2.64 -4.30 -5.40
N TYR A 281 2.65 -5.14 -6.44
CA TYR A 281 3.83 -5.81 -6.99
C TYR A 281 3.91 -5.63 -8.51
N SER A 282 5.13 -5.48 -9.03
CA SER A 282 5.42 -5.37 -10.46
C SER A 282 6.50 -6.36 -10.86
N GLU A 283 6.22 -7.20 -11.85
CA GLU A 283 7.27 -8.03 -12.49
C GLU A 283 8.26 -7.21 -13.33
N TRP A 284 7.92 -5.95 -13.61
CA TRP A 284 8.74 -5.02 -14.40
C TRP A 284 9.76 -4.28 -13.54
N SER A 285 9.55 -4.22 -12.21
CA SER A 285 10.36 -3.42 -11.29
C SER A 285 11.29 -4.30 -10.47
N THR A 286 12.52 -3.84 -10.25
CA THR A 286 13.42 -4.40 -9.23
C THR A 286 13.14 -3.86 -7.82
N VAL A 287 12.19 -2.93 -7.70
CA VAL A 287 11.79 -2.24 -6.47
C VAL A 287 10.38 -2.70 -6.07
N ASN A 288 10.30 -3.88 -5.46
CA ASN A 288 9.06 -4.44 -4.93
C ASN A 288 9.05 -4.45 -3.40
N LEU A 289 7.89 -4.17 -2.81
CA LEU A 289 7.67 -4.21 -1.36
C LEU A 289 6.80 -5.41 -1.00
N GLU A 290 7.02 -5.96 0.20
CA GLU A 290 6.18 -7.04 0.73
C GLU A 290 4.79 -6.55 1.15
N THR A 291 4.66 -5.26 1.46
CA THR A 291 3.39 -4.69 1.91
C THR A 291 2.49 -4.36 0.71
N LEU A 292 1.31 -4.96 0.71
CA LEU A 292 0.26 -4.74 -0.29
C LEU A 292 -0.74 -3.66 0.18
N PRO A 293 -1.50 -3.04 -0.74
CA PRO A 293 -2.71 -2.30 -0.36
C PRO A 293 -3.68 -3.21 0.40
N VAL A 294 -4.58 -2.61 1.19
CA VAL A 294 -5.62 -3.33 1.93
C VAL A 294 -6.95 -3.43 1.16
N ALA A 295 -7.08 -2.64 0.10
CA ALA A 295 -8.22 -2.62 -0.81
C ALA A 295 -7.81 -1.94 -2.13
N VAL A 296 -8.50 -2.27 -3.22
CA VAL A 296 -8.46 -1.56 -4.50
C VAL A 296 -9.81 -0.91 -4.75
N ALA A 297 -9.82 0.38 -5.07
CA ALA A 297 -11.00 1.14 -5.44
C ALA A 297 -11.04 1.36 -6.96
N TYR A 298 -12.22 1.16 -7.58
CA TYR A 298 -12.43 1.26 -9.03
C TYR A 298 -13.39 2.40 -9.41
N PRO A 299 -13.01 3.68 -9.19
CA PRO A 299 -13.84 4.83 -9.52
C PRO A 299 -14.24 4.88 -11.00
N ARG A 300 -15.40 5.47 -11.27
CA ARG A 300 -15.95 5.66 -12.63
C ARG A 300 -16.06 7.14 -13.02
N SER A 301 -15.86 8.04 -12.07
CA SER A 301 -16.02 9.49 -12.21
C SER A 301 -15.05 10.29 -11.34
N THR A 302 -14.90 11.58 -11.63
CA THR A 302 -14.12 12.49 -10.78
C THR A 302 -14.75 12.61 -9.38
N GLU A 303 -16.08 12.53 -9.30
CA GLU A 303 -16.87 12.57 -8.08
C GLU A 303 -16.63 11.36 -7.19
N ASP A 304 -16.49 10.15 -7.75
CA ASP A 304 -16.11 8.95 -7.00
C ASP A 304 -14.72 9.14 -6.37
N VAL A 305 -13.75 9.61 -7.15
CA VAL A 305 -12.38 9.87 -6.68
C VAL A 305 -12.38 10.92 -5.57
N ALA A 306 -13.14 12.01 -5.71
CA ALA A 306 -13.30 13.04 -4.70
C ALA A 306 -13.90 12.49 -3.39
N THR A 307 -14.91 11.62 -3.51
CA THR A 307 -15.56 10.96 -2.37
C THR A 307 -14.59 10.03 -1.65
N ILE A 308 -13.88 9.17 -2.38
CA ILE A 308 -12.83 8.29 -1.85
C ILE A 308 -11.75 9.12 -1.13
N ALA A 309 -11.25 10.18 -1.78
CA ALA A 309 -10.22 11.04 -1.20
C ALA A 309 -10.67 11.68 0.11
N ARG A 310 -11.88 12.26 0.15
CA ARG A 310 -12.45 12.87 1.36
C ARG A 310 -12.61 11.86 2.50
N ILE A 311 -13.09 10.64 2.22
CA ILE A 311 -13.29 9.60 3.24
C ILE A 311 -11.93 9.09 3.76
N CYS A 312 -10.98 8.81 2.87
CA CYS A 312 -9.64 8.40 3.25
C CYS A 312 -8.90 9.51 4.01
N HIS A 313 -9.11 10.78 3.66
CA HIS A 313 -8.62 11.92 4.44
C HIS A 313 -9.18 11.91 5.85
N LYS A 314 -10.51 11.80 6.00
CA LYS A 314 -11.20 11.74 7.30
C LYS A 314 -10.65 10.62 8.19
N HIS A 315 -10.50 9.42 7.65
CA HIS A 315 -10.06 8.23 8.38
C HIS A 315 -8.55 8.05 8.46
N ARG A 316 -7.78 8.87 7.74
CA ARG A 316 -6.32 8.83 7.67
C ARG A 316 -5.81 7.54 7.04
N VAL A 317 -6.37 7.20 5.89
CA VAL A 317 -6.03 6.01 5.12
C VAL A 317 -5.22 6.45 3.88
N PRO A 318 -4.04 5.85 3.62
CA PRO A 318 -3.27 6.15 2.42
C PRO A 318 -4.05 5.86 1.13
N LEU A 319 -3.77 6.65 0.10
CA LEU A 319 -4.29 6.52 -1.25
C LEU A 319 -3.12 6.34 -2.21
N ILE A 320 -3.16 5.30 -3.03
CA ILE A 320 -2.12 5.01 -4.01
C ILE A 320 -2.77 5.07 -5.40
N PRO A 321 -2.56 6.15 -6.18
CA PRO A 321 -3.12 6.24 -7.52
C PRO A 321 -2.52 5.16 -8.42
N TYR A 322 -3.37 4.47 -9.16
CA TYR A 322 -2.98 3.38 -10.03
C TYR A 322 -3.65 3.54 -11.41
N SER A 323 -2.91 3.24 -12.47
CA SER A 323 -3.43 3.32 -13.84
C SER A 323 -2.90 2.19 -14.71
N GLY A 324 -1.65 2.32 -15.21
CA GLY A 324 -1.06 1.31 -16.10
C GLY A 324 -0.37 0.17 -15.36
N GLY A 325 0.12 0.38 -14.13
CA GLY A 325 0.92 -0.61 -13.40
C GLY A 325 2.31 -0.87 -13.97
N THR A 326 2.82 0.00 -14.85
CA THR A 326 4.03 -0.23 -15.65
C THR A 326 5.29 0.48 -15.14
N SER A 327 5.22 1.16 -14.00
CA SER A 327 6.34 1.95 -13.48
C SER A 327 7.45 1.07 -12.91
N LEU A 328 8.70 1.54 -12.99
CA LEU A 328 9.89 0.75 -12.64
C LEU A 328 10.49 1.08 -11.27
N GLU A 329 10.09 2.18 -10.63
CA GLU A 329 10.69 2.67 -9.37
C GLU A 329 9.79 2.46 -8.15
N GLY A 330 8.79 1.57 -8.25
CA GLY A 330 7.87 1.26 -7.15
C GLY A 330 6.85 2.37 -6.86
N ASN A 331 6.48 3.18 -7.86
CA ASN A 331 5.60 4.34 -7.69
C ASN A 331 4.21 3.98 -7.14
N PHE A 332 3.68 2.81 -7.53
CA PHE A 332 2.39 2.30 -7.05
C PHE A 332 2.49 1.30 -5.89
N SER A 333 3.68 1.09 -5.32
CA SER A 333 3.84 0.22 -4.15
C SER A 333 3.11 0.80 -2.93
N ALA A 334 2.74 -0.04 -1.95
CA ALA A 334 1.97 0.37 -0.78
C ALA A 334 2.73 0.15 0.55
N PRO A 335 3.85 0.88 0.81
CA PRO A 335 4.69 0.68 2.02
C PRO A 335 3.93 0.84 3.34
N TYR A 336 2.79 1.51 3.32
CA TYR A 336 1.95 1.77 4.49
C TYR A 336 0.54 1.16 4.37
N GLY A 337 0.34 0.21 3.44
CA GLY A 337 -0.98 -0.30 3.06
C GLY A 337 -1.86 0.82 2.49
N GLY A 338 -3.15 0.80 2.82
CA GLY A 338 -4.13 1.78 2.34
C GLY A 338 -4.88 1.33 1.09
N VAL A 339 -5.52 2.26 0.40
CA VAL A 339 -6.40 1.99 -0.75
C VAL A 339 -5.66 2.34 -2.04
N SER A 340 -5.48 1.35 -2.91
CA SER A 340 -5.08 1.61 -4.30
C SER A 340 -6.30 2.16 -5.07
N VAL A 341 -6.13 3.23 -5.85
CA VAL A 341 -7.21 3.85 -6.64
C VAL A 341 -6.93 3.58 -8.11
N ASP A 342 -7.55 2.54 -8.65
CA ASP A 342 -7.37 2.12 -10.05
C ASP A 342 -8.41 2.81 -10.96
N PHE A 343 -7.91 3.63 -11.87
CA PHE A 343 -8.74 4.30 -12.87
C PHE A 343 -9.23 3.38 -14.00
N ALA A 344 -9.16 2.05 -13.89
CA ALA A 344 -9.51 1.10 -14.95
C ALA A 344 -10.84 1.40 -15.68
N HIS A 345 -11.83 1.99 -14.99
CA HIS A 345 -13.13 2.37 -15.56
C HIS A 345 -13.23 3.85 -16.01
N MET A 346 -12.12 4.58 -16.03
CA MET A 346 -11.99 5.96 -16.49
C MET A 346 -11.03 6.03 -17.68
N ASP A 347 -11.42 5.48 -18.83
CA ASP A 347 -10.59 5.24 -20.03
C ASP A 347 -11.12 5.95 -21.29
N ARG A 348 -12.02 6.93 -21.14
CA ARG A 348 -12.73 7.57 -22.26
C ARG A 348 -12.03 8.81 -22.79
N ILE A 349 -12.22 9.06 -24.07
CA ILE A 349 -12.08 10.40 -24.67
C ILE A 349 -13.36 11.16 -24.34
N LEU A 350 -13.26 12.23 -23.57
CA LEU A 350 -14.40 13.06 -23.17
C LEU A 350 -14.74 14.10 -24.24
N GLN A 351 -13.73 14.62 -24.93
CA GLN A 351 -13.91 15.63 -25.98
C GLN A 351 -12.72 15.62 -26.94
N LEU A 352 -12.97 15.68 -28.25
CA LEU A 352 -11.96 15.90 -29.28
C LEU A 352 -12.22 17.24 -29.96
N ASN A 353 -11.27 18.17 -29.87
CA ASN A 353 -11.32 19.48 -30.53
C ASN A 353 -10.33 19.48 -31.68
N LYS A 354 -10.70 18.86 -32.81
CA LYS A 354 -9.83 18.66 -33.97
C LYS A 354 -9.26 19.99 -34.50
N ASP A 355 -10.11 21.00 -34.66
CA ASP A 355 -9.69 22.30 -35.22
C ASP A 355 -8.74 23.07 -34.30
N ASP A 356 -8.83 22.83 -32.98
CA ASP A 356 -7.94 23.43 -31.99
C ASP A 356 -6.71 22.56 -31.65
N MET A 357 -6.65 21.36 -32.24
CA MET A 357 -5.59 20.37 -32.02
C MET A 357 -5.41 20.00 -30.55
N ASP A 358 -6.52 19.73 -29.84
CA ASP A 358 -6.50 19.25 -28.46
C ASP A 358 -7.58 18.19 -28.17
N VAL A 359 -7.38 17.44 -27.10
CA VAL A 359 -8.26 16.37 -26.66
C VAL A 359 -8.39 16.38 -25.13
N VAL A 360 -9.58 16.09 -24.62
CA VAL A 360 -9.85 15.86 -23.18
C VAL A 360 -10.05 14.37 -22.96
N VAL A 361 -9.27 13.77 -22.07
CA VAL A 361 -9.24 12.34 -21.83
C VAL A 361 -9.25 12.00 -20.33
N GLN A 362 -9.73 10.80 -20.00
CA GLN A 362 -9.65 10.21 -18.67
C GLN A 362 -8.31 9.44 -18.48
N PRO A 363 -7.89 9.14 -17.23
CA PRO A 363 -6.52 8.76 -16.91
C PRO A 363 -6.11 7.39 -17.44
N SER A 364 -7.05 6.46 -17.62
CA SER A 364 -6.74 5.09 -18.02
C SER A 364 -6.81 4.83 -19.52
N ILE A 365 -6.98 5.86 -20.35
CA ILE A 365 -6.80 5.66 -21.79
C ILE A 365 -5.33 5.34 -22.07
N GLY A 366 -5.06 4.25 -22.78
CA GLY A 366 -3.72 3.94 -23.29
C GLY A 366 -3.36 4.91 -24.41
N TRP A 367 -2.10 5.34 -24.49
CA TRP A 367 -1.68 6.29 -25.53
C TRP A 367 -1.83 5.70 -26.95
N GLN A 368 -1.64 4.39 -27.10
CA GLN A 368 -1.86 3.67 -28.36
C GLN A 368 -3.34 3.65 -28.76
N ASP A 369 -4.24 3.44 -27.80
CA ASP A 369 -5.68 3.45 -28.04
C ASP A 369 -6.19 4.86 -28.35
N LEU A 370 -5.63 5.88 -27.69
CA LEU A 370 -5.88 7.28 -28.03
C LEU A 370 -5.52 7.54 -29.50
N ASN A 371 -4.31 7.18 -29.92
CA ASN A 371 -3.87 7.37 -31.30
C ASN A 371 -4.72 6.58 -32.32
N ARG A 372 -5.12 5.35 -31.98
CA ARG A 372 -6.04 4.56 -32.82
C ARG A 372 -7.37 5.27 -33.00
N LYS A 373 -7.99 5.72 -31.90
CA LYS A 373 -9.26 6.46 -31.92
C LYS A 373 -9.17 7.79 -32.68
N LEU A 374 -8.03 8.48 -32.61
CA LEU A 374 -7.80 9.71 -33.39
C LEU A 374 -7.68 9.42 -34.90
N ALA A 375 -7.06 8.31 -35.27
CA ALA A 375 -6.97 7.85 -36.65
C ALA A 375 -8.36 7.44 -37.18
N ASP A 376 -9.13 6.67 -36.40
CA ASP A 376 -10.50 6.26 -36.75
C ASP A 376 -11.44 7.46 -36.92
N ALA A 377 -11.20 8.55 -36.20
CA ALA A 377 -11.92 9.82 -36.32
C ALA A 377 -11.42 10.69 -37.50
N GLU A 378 -10.51 10.19 -38.32
CA GLU A 378 -9.87 10.89 -39.44
C GLU A 378 -9.36 12.29 -39.02
N ALA A 379 -8.79 12.38 -37.81
CA ALA A 379 -8.44 13.67 -37.24
C ALA A 379 -7.28 14.35 -37.98
N GLY A 380 -6.44 13.59 -38.70
CA GLY A 380 -5.17 14.09 -39.24
C GLY A 380 -4.17 14.49 -38.13
N LEU A 381 -4.43 14.05 -36.90
CA LEU A 381 -3.73 14.41 -35.69
C LEU A 381 -3.34 13.17 -34.90
N PHE A 382 -2.31 13.28 -34.07
CA PHE A 382 -1.87 12.24 -33.14
C PHE A 382 -1.30 12.82 -31.85
N PHE A 383 -1.26 12.00 -30.80
CA PHE A 383 -0.58 12.28 -29.54
C PHE A 383 0.83 11.68 -29.60
N PRO A 384 1.91 12.48 -29.52
CA PRO A 384 3.24 12.02 -29.90
C PRO A 384 4.08 11.39 -28.78
N VAL A 385 3.69 11.54 -27.51
CA VAL A 385 4.43 10.95 -26.38
C VAL A 385 4.21 9.43 -26.40
N ASP A 386 5.28 8.67 -26.57
CA ASP A 386 5.26 7.25 -26.92
C ASP A 386 6.13 6.37 -25.99
N PRO A 387 5.81 6.31 -24.68
CA PRO A 387 6.47 5.39 -23.76
C PRO A 387 6.12 3.92 -24.09
N GLY A 388 6.48 3.00 -23.20
CA GLY A 388 6.09 1.59 -23.26
C GLY A 388 4.62 1.38 -23.67
N PRO A 389 4.29 0.35 -24.49
CA PRO A 389 2.96 0.17 -25.10
C PRO A 389 1.78 0.14 -24.11
N THR A 390 2.00 -0.35 -22.89
CA THR A 390 0.98 -0.52 -21.84
C THR A 390 0.78 0.70 -20.96
N ALA A 391 1.51 1.80 -21.21
CA ALA A 391 1.38 3.02 -20.45
C ALA A 391 0.04 3.74 -20.73
N LYS A 392 -0.53 4.31 -19.66
CA LYS A 392 -1.79 5.05 -19.68
C LYS A 392 -1.57 6.49 -19.24
N ILE A 393 -2.38 7.41 -19.77
CA ILE A 393 -2.18 8.87 -19.65
C ILE A 393 -1.99 9.35 -18.21
N GLY A 394 -2.73 8.81 -17.24
CA GLY A 394 -2.61 9.18 -15.83
C GLY A 394 -1.22 8.87 -15.25
N GLY A 395 -0.70 7.67 -15.55
CA GLY A 395 0.66 7.28 -15.18
C GLY A 395 1.70 8.13 -15.89
N MET A 396 1.52 8.38 -17.19
CA MET A 396 2.40 9.24 -17.99
C MET A 396 2.53 10.64 -17.39
N ILE A 397 1.42 11.23 -16.93
CA ILE A 397 1.40 12.52 -16.23
C ILE A 397 2.11 12.40 -14.88
N GLY A 398 1.81 11.35 -14.11
CA GLY A 398 2.40 11.11 -12.81
C GLY A 398 3.93 11.03 -12.85
N THR A 399 4.51 10.44 -13.89
CA THR A 399 5.96 10.22 -14.03
C THR A 399 6.67 11.21 -14.94
N ASN A 400 5.95 12.15 -15.56
CA ASN A 400 6.47 12.96 -16.66
C ASN A 400 7.19 12.12 -17.74
N CYS A 401 6.59 11.01 -18.15
CA CYS A 401 7.28 10.05 -19.01
C CYS A 401 7.75 10.65 -20.35
N SER A 402 8.75 10.00 -20.94
CA SER A 402 9.24 10.23 -22.30
C SER A 402 8.95 9.03 -23.21
N GLY A 403 9.79 8.82 -24.22
CA GLY A 403 9.65 7.82 -25.27
C GLY A 403 10.56 8.17 -26.45
N THR A 404 10.53 7.37 -27.51
CA THR A 404 11.44 7.55 -28.66
C THR A 404 11.22 8.86 -29.41
N ASN A 405 10.04 9.45 -29.30
CA ASN A 405 9.69 10.73 -29.93
C ASN A 405 10.07 11.96 -29.09
N ALA A 406 10.58 11.79 -27.86
CA ALA A 406 10.83 12.89 -26.92
C ALA A 406 11.85 13.90 -27.46
N VAL A 407 12.87 13.46 -28.19
CA VAL A 407 13.86 14.33 -28.84
C VAL A 407 13.21 15.41 -29.74
N ARG A 408 12.08 15.08 -30.39
CA ARG A 408 11.36 16.00 -31.28
C ARG A 408 10.24 16.76 -30.59
N TYR A 409 9.49 16.07 -29.75
CA TYR A 409 8.21 16.55 -29.24
C TYR A 409 8.24 16.93 -27.76
N GLY A 410 9.31 16.66 -27.03
CA GLY A 410 9.39 16.82 -25.59
C GLY A 410 8.68 15.70 -24.82
N THR A 411 8.59 15.85 -23.50
CA THR A 411 8.04 14.84 -22.58
C THR A 411 6.60 15.16 -22.20
N MET A 412 5.97 14.34 -21.35
CA MET A 412 4.57 14.51 -20.99
C MET A 412 4.20 15.94 -20.53
N LYS A 413 5.07 16.61 -19.75
CA LYS A 413 4.87 18.01 -19.29
C LYS A 413 4.60 18.97 -20.44
N ASP A 414 5.24 18.76 -21.58
CA ASP A 414 5.13 19.65 -22.72
C ASP A 414 3.75 19.51 -23.36
N TRP A 415 3.10 18.36 -23.23
CA TRP A 415 1.82 18.03 -23.89
C TRP A 415 0.58 18.31 -23.06
N VAL A 416 0.73 18.61 -21.77
CA VAL A 416 -0.39 18.94 -20.89
C VAL A 416 -0.86 20.38 -21.08
N ILE A 417 -2.11 20.55 -21.54
CA ILE A 417 -2.79 21.83 -21.51
C ILE A 417 -3.34 22.10 -20.12
N ASN A 418 -4.17 21.24 -19.55
CA ASN A 418 -4.64 21.41 -18.17
C ASN A 418 -5.02 20.05 -17.59
N LEU A 419 -5.13 20.01 -16.26
CA LEU A 419 -5.50 18.82 -15.51
C LEU A 419 -6.70 19.14 -14.62
N THR A 420 -7.65 18.20 -14.55
CA THR A 420 -8.61 18.11 -13.45
C THR A 420 -7.99 17.20 -12.39
N VAL A 421 -7.84 17.72 -11.17
CA VAL A 421 -7.12 17.04 -10.08
C VAL A 421 -7.97 17.01 -8.81
N VAL A 422 -8.04 15.85 -8.18
CA VAL A 422 -8.60 15.66 -6.83
C VAL A 422 -7.46 15.77 -5.81
N LEU A 423 -7.59 16.71 -4.87
CA LEU A 423 -6.64 16.90 -3.78
C LEU A 423 -6.90 15.91 -2.63
N ALA A 424 -5.98 15.85 -1.67
CA ALA A 424 -6.06 14.94 -0.54
C ALA A 424 -7.37 15.06 0.24
N ASP A 425 -7.95 16.26 0.36
CA ASP A 425 -9.20 16.52 1.08
C ASP A 425 -10.47 16.30 0.24
N GLY A 426 -10.33 15.87 -1.01
CA GLY A 426 -11.43 15.66 -1.94
C GLY A 426 -11.82 16.88 -2.78
N ARG A 427 -11.17 18.04 -2.62
CA ARG A 427 -11.42 19.18 -3.51
C ARG A 427 -11.01 18.84 -4.95
N VAL A 428 -11.90 19.16 -5.89
CA VAL A 428 -11.62 19.09 -7.33
C VAL A 428 -11.13 20.45 -7.80
N ILE A 429 -9.96 20.49 -8.41
CA ILE A 429 -9.40 21.71 -9.02
C ILE A 429 -9.12 21.50 -10.50
N LYS A 430 -9.06 22.60 -11.24
CA LYS A 430 -8.55 22.63 -12.61
C LYS A 430 -7.31 23.52 -12.66
N THR A 431 -6.20 22.99 -13.17
CA THR A 431 -4.90 23.69 -13.10
C THR A 431 -4.85 24.97 -13.93
N ARG A 432 -5.55 25.00 -15.08
CA ARG A 432 -5.79 26.20 -15.91
C ARG A 432 -6.92 26.01 -16.91
N ARG A 433 -7.26 27.07 -17.66
CA ARG A 433 -8.22 27.03 -18.79
C ARG A 433 -7.57 26.40 -20.05
N ARG A 434 -8.37 26.17 -21.09
CA ARG A 434 -7.97 25.49 -22.34
C ARG A 434 -6.96 26.23 -23.24
N PRO A 435 -6.86 27.57 -23.29
CA PRO A 435 -5.91 28.22 -24.18
C PRO A 435 -4.46 27.76 -23.97
N ARG A 436 -3.72 27.53 -25.07
CA ARG A 436 -2.32 27.08 -25.04
C ARG A 436 -1.38 28.07 -24.33
N LYS A 437 -1.71 29.36 -24.40
CA LYS A 437 -0.99 30.44 -23.73
C LYS A 437 -1.85 30.97 -22.58
N SER A 438 -1.24 31.07 -21.40
CA SER A 438 -1.86 31.68 -20.23
C SER A 438 -0.76 32.13 -19.27
N SER A 439 -0.92 33.32 -18.71
CA SER A 439 -0.10 33.87 -17.62
C SER A 439 -0.95 34.18 -16.38
N ALA A 440 -2.15 33.58 -16.30
CA ALA A 440 -3.06 33.80 -15.19
C ALA A 440 -2.67 32.94 -13.97
N GLY A 441 -1.94 33.56 -13.03
CA GLY A 441 -1.52 32.92 -11.78
C GLY A 441 -0.34 31.94 -11.95
N TYR A 442 -0.15 31.06 -10.96
CA TYR A 442 0.94 30.08 -10.95
C TYR A 442 0.72 28.94 -11.96
N ASN A 443 1.80 28.40 -12.50
CA ASN A 443 1.74 27.24 -13.39
C ASN A 443 1.55 25.93 -12.59
N LEU A 444 0.31 25.62 -12.23
CA LEU A 444 -0.01 24.41 -11.48
C LEU A 444 0.23 23.12 -12.27
N ASN A 445 0.28 23.14 -13.61
CA ASN A 445 0.62 21.94 -14.39
C ASN A 445 1.99 21.40 -13.98
N GLY A 446 2.97 22.29 -13.81
CA GLY A 446 4.33 21.90 -13.43
C GLY A 446 4.46 21.36 -12.00
N LEU A 447 3.45 21.55 -11.15
CA LEU A 447 3.40 20.93 -9.83
C LEU A 447 2.88 19.49 -9.89
N PHE A 448 1.88 19.21 -10.73
CA PHE A 448 1.24 17.88 -10.75
C PHE A 448 1.87 16.90 -11.73
N VAL A 449 2.41 17.37 -12.86
CA VAL A 449 3.15 16.53 -13.80
C VAL A 449 4.48 16.13 -13.17
N GLY A 450 4.79 14.84 -13.09
CA GLY A 450 5.97 14.33 -12.39
C GLY A 450 5.83 14.26 -10.87
N SER A 451 4.64 14.55 -10.31
CA SER A 451 4.41 14.49 -8.85
C SER A 451 4.22 13.06 -8.32
N GLU A 452 4.16 12.06 -9.20
CA GLU A 452 3.97 10.65 -8.85
C GLU A 452 2.74 10.37 -7.98
N GLY A 453 1.69 11.18 -8.11
CA GLY A 453 0.47 11.07 -7.31
C GLY A 453 0.63 11.50 -5.85
N THR A 454 1.77 12.12 -5.49
CA THR A 454 2.04 12.59 -4.12
C THR A 454 1.32 13.91 -3.81
N LEU A 455 0.95 14.71 -4.81
CA LEU A 455 0.31 16.02 -4.58
C LEU A 455 -1.20 16.05 -4.91
N GLY A 456 -1.67 15.11 -5.72
CA GLY A 456 -3.06 15.02 -6.13
C GLY A 456 -3.29 13.86 -7.09
N ILE A 457 -4.56 13.57 -7.36
CA ILE A 457 -5.01 12.50 -8.23
C ILE A 457 -5.59 13.11 -9.51
N VAL A 458 -4.94 12.88 -10.65
CA VAL A 458 -5.40 13.39 -11.95
C VAL A 458 -6.58 12.54 -12.43
N THR A 459 -7.74 13.17 -12.65
CA THR A 459 -8.96 12.49 -13.12
C THR A 459 -9.33 12.83 -14.56
N GLU A 460 -8.82 13.93 -15.11
CA GLU A 460 -8.95 14.29 -16.52
C GLU A 460 -7.72 15.09 -16.97
N ALA A 461 -7.35 14.93 -18.24
CA ALA A 461 -6.28 15.70 -18.86
C ALA A 461 -6.75 16.30 -20.19
N THR A 462 -6.54 17.60 -20.37
CA THR A 462 -6.57 18.22 -21.69
C THR A 462 -5.17 18.18 -22.27
N LEU A 463 -4.98 17.51 -23.40
CA LEU A 463 -3.69 17.29 -24.05
C LEU A 463 -3.65 17.97 -25.42
N LYS A 464 -2.49 18.48 -25.80
CA LYS A 464 -2.23 18.90 -27.18
C LYS A 464 -2.21 17.68 -28.11
N LEU A 465 -2.48 17.91 -29.39
CA LEU A 465 -2.24 16.98 -30.48
C LEU A 465 -1.27 17.59 -31.51
N ALA A 466 -0.53 16.73 -32.21
CA ALA A 466 0.39 17.04 -33.29
C ALA A 466 -0.25 16.67 -34.64
N VAL A 467 0.15 17.34 -35.72
CA VAL A 467 -0.25 16.98 -37.08
C VAL A 467 0.53 15.75 -37.53
N ILE A 468 -0.14 14.80 -38.17
CA ILE A 468 0.53 13.66 -38.80
C ILE A 468 1.43 14.18 -39.94
N PRO A 469 2.75 13.97 -39.90
CA PRO A 469 3.68 14.32 -40.96
C PRO A 469 3.33 13.71 -42.32
N GLU A 470 3.65 14.42 -43.40
CA GLU A 470 3.43 13.98 -44.78
C GLU A 470 4.27 12.74 -45.13
N THR A 471 5.51 12.69 -44.67
CA THR A 471 6.46 11.63 -44.98
C THR A 471 7.25 11.23 -43.74
N TYR A 472 7.49 9.93 -43.60
CA TYR A 472 8.42 9.35 -42.65
C TYR A 472 9.55 8.64 -43.41
N SER A 473 10.74 8.58 -42.81
CA SER A 473 11.83 7.72 -43.25
C SER A 473 12.60 7.19 -42.04
N VAL A 474 13.16 5.99 -42.17
CA VAL A 474 13.95 5.32 -41.13
C VAL A 474 15.36 5.12 -41.66
N GLY A 475 16.36 5.47 -40.86
CA GLY A 475 17.77 5.26 -41.15
C GLY A 475 18.42 4.37 -40.09
N VAL A 476 19.33 3.48 -40.50
CA VAL A 476 20.12 2.64 -39.59
C VAL A 476 21.58 2.64 -40.01
N VAL A 477 22.48 2.81 -39.05
CA VAL A 477 23.92 2.88 -39.31
C VAL A 477 24.71 2.25 -38.17
N SER A 478 25.65 1.39 -38.54
CA SER A 478 26.49 0.66 -37.58
C SER A 478 27.86 1.31 -37.45
N PHE A 479 28.47 1.16 -36.28
CA PHE A 479 29.74 1.79 -35.91
C PHE A 479 30.73 0.75 -35.38
N PRO A 480 32.05 1.01 -35.47
CA PRO A 480 33.07 0.14 -34.89
C PRO A 480 32.99 0.07 -33.37
N THR A 481 32.67 1.18 -32.71
CA THR A 481 32.58 1.27 -31.24
C THR A 481 31.31 2.00 -30.79
N ILE A 482 30.88 1.76 -29.55
CA ILE A 482 29.73 2.46 -28.96
C ILE A 482 30.01 3.95 -28.75
N ARG A 483 31.28 4.32 -28.51
CA ARG A 483 31.73 5.72 -28.39
C ARG A 483 31.53 6.46 -29.71
N ASP A 484 31.92 5.85 -30.82
CA ASP A 484 31.75 6.43 -32.17
C ASP A 484 30.27 6.69 -32.49
N ALA A 485 29.40 5.72 -32.17
CA ALA A 485 27.95 5.87 -32.31
C ALA A 485 27.41 7.01 -31.44
N ALA A 486 27.77 7.05 -30.16
CA ALA A 486 27.32 8.10 -29.25
C ALA A 486 27.84 9.50 -29.64
N ALA A 487 29.08 9.60 -30.12
CA ALA A 487 29.66 10.84 -30.63
C ALA A 487 28.96 11.33 -31.91
N ALA A 488 28.61 10.41 -32.82
CA ALA A 488 27.82 10.72 -33.99
C ALA A 488 26.42 11.25 -33.61
N ALA A 489 25.75 10.62 -32.64
CA ALA A 489 24.45 11.05 -32.15
C ALA A 489 24.52 12.49 -31.57
N ALA A 490 25.51 12.76 -30.72
CA ALA A 490 25.74 14.11 -30.19
C ALA A 490 26.01 15.12 -31.31
N GLY A 491 26.82 14.76 -32.31
CA GLY A 491 27.12 15.60 -33.46
C GLY A 491 25.89 15.93 -34.32
N VAL A 492 24.97 14.98 -34.51
CA VAL A 492 23.69 15.20 -35.21
C VAL A 492 22.84 16.24 -34.48
N MET A 493 22.73 16.11 -33.16
CA MET A 493 21.95 17.05 -32.34
C MET A 493 22.61 18.44 -32.28
N GLN A 494 23.93 18.51 -32.16
CA GLN A 494 24.68 19.78 -32.17
C GLN A 494 24.61 20.51 -33.51
N ALA A 495 24.48 19.77 -34.62
CA ALA A 495 24.24 20.35 -35.94
C ALA A 495 22.82 20.90 -36.12
N GLY A 496 21.93 20.71 -35.13
CA GLY A 496 20.56 21.18 -35.17
C GLY A 496 19.68 20.40 -36.16
N VAL A 497 20.07 19.18 -36.52
CA VAL A 497 19.29 18.37 -37.47
C VAL A 497 17.99 17.91 -36.79
N PRO A 498 16.81 18.24 -37.35
CA PRO A 498 15.54 17.83 -36.78
C PRO A 498 15.30 16.33 -37.04
N VAL A 499 15.63 15.50 -36.05
CA VAL A 499 15.29 14.08 -36.01
C VAL A 499 14.01 13.86 -35.22
N ASN A 500 13.21 12.88 -35.63
CA ASN A 500 12.02 12.45 -34.88
C ASN A 500 12.36 11.47 -33.77
N CYS A 501 13.30 10.57 -34.03
CA CYS A 501 13.87 9.64 -33.07
C CYS A 501 15.37 9.50 -33.36
N LEU A 502 16.17 9.31 -32.33
CA LEU A 502 17.59 9.01 -32.41
C LEU A 502 17.96 8.08 -31.26
N GLU A 503 18.05 6.79 -31.59
CA GLU A 503 18.20 5.69 -30.65
C GLU A 503 19.54 4.98 -30.86
N ILE A 504 20.09 4.41 -29.79
CA ILE A 504 21.30 3.58 -29.83
C ILE A 504 21.00 2.17 -29.31
N MET A 505 21.70 1.18 -29.85
CA MET A 505 21.80 -0.17 -29.31
C MET A 505 23.26 -0.63 -29.40
N ASP A 506 23.78 -1.29 -28.36
CA ASP A 506 25.10 -1.91 -28.42
C ASP A 506 25.11 -3.23 -29.20
N ASP A 507 26.31 -3.76 -29.42
CA ASP A 507 26.53 -5.05 -30.10
C ASP A 507 25.76 -6.20 -29.42
N VAL A 508 25.72 -6.21 -28.08
CA VAL A 508 25.00 -7.23 -27.30
C VAL A 508 23.51 -7.13 -27.55
N GLN A 509 22.93 -5.92 -27.51
CA GLN A 509 21.51 -5.74 -27.78
C GLN A 509 21.16 -6.12 -29.24
N MET A 510 22.02 -5.83 -30.21
CA MET A 510 21.82 -6.27 -31.59
C MET A 510 21.85 -7.79 -31.73
N ARG A 511 22.75 -8.47 -31.01
CA ARG A 511 22.78 -9.94 -30.90
C ARG A 511 21.50 -10.50 -30.26
N VAL A 512 20.99 -9.86 -29.21
CA VAL A 512 19.72 -10.23 -28.56
C VAL A 512 18.56 -10.19 -29.55
N VAL A 513 18.48 -9.14 -30.38
CA VAL A 513 17.46 -9.03 -31.42
C VAL A 513 17.57 -10.18 -32.43
N ASN A 514 18.78 -10.49 -32.91
CA ASN A 514 19.00 -11.63 -33.81
C ASN A 514 18.56 -12.96 -33.19
N LEU A 515 18.93 -13.21 -31.94
CA LEU A 515 18.59 -14.45 -31.22
C LEU A 515 17.07 -14.63 -31.03
N SER A 516 16.33 -13.54 -30.84
CA SER A 516 14.88 -13.60 -30.66
C SER A 516 14.13 -14.01 -31.94
N GLY A 517 14.72 -13.82 -33.11
CA GLY A 517 14.06 -14.03 -34.40
C GLY A 517 12.96 -13.02 -34.73
N SER A 518 12.69 -12.04 -33.88
CA SER A 518 11.59 -11.07 -34.05
C SER A 518 11.72 -10.16 -35.27
N THR A 519 12.91 -10.07 -35.87
CA THR A 519 13.16 -9.28 -37.10
C THR A 519 13.35 -10.14 -38.35
N ALA A 520 13.05 -11.44 -38.31
CA ALA A 520 13.17 -12.32 -39.46
C ALA A 520 12.34 -11.82 -40.67
N PRO A 521 12.83 -11.99 -41.91
CA PRO A 521 14.05 -12.71 -42.31
C PRO A 521 15.35 -11.87 -42.23
N ARG A 522 15.29 -10.64 -41.70
CA ARG A 522 16.48 -9.77 -41.61
C ARG A 522 17.34 -10.15 -40.41
N THR A 523 18.62 -10.38 -40.67
CA THR A 523 19.68 -10.53 -39.66
C THR A 523 20.53 -9.27 -39.62
N TRP A 524 20.81 -8.78 -38.43
CA TRP A 524 21.57 -7.56 -38.20
C TRP A 524 23.05 -7.84 -37.93
N LYS A 525 23.93 -6.89 -38.25
CA LYS A 525 25.31 -6.92 -37.77
C LYS A 525 25.31 -6.68 -36.26
N GLU A 526 26.04 -7.50 -35.52
CA GLU A 526 26.20 -7.39 -34.07
C GLU A 526 27.25 -6.32 -33.74
N LEU A 527 26.93 -5.08 -34.10
CA LEU A 527 27.76 -3.89 -33.91
C LEU A 527 26.93 -2.79 -33.25
N PRO A 528 27.57 -1.86 -32.50
CA PRO A 528 26.91 -0.65 -32.05
C PRO A 528 26.18 0.05 -33.20
N THR A 529 24.91 0.35 -33.02
CA THR A 529 24.03 0.79 -34.11
C THR A 529 23.14 1.94 -33.67
N LEU A 530 23.07 2.98 -34.51
CA LEU A 530 22.11 4.08 -34.37
C LEU A 530 20.89 3.86 -35.26
N PHE A 531 19.71 4.19 -34.73
CA PHE A 531 18.44 4.18 -35.44
C PHE A 531 17.87 5.59 -35.47
N PHE A 532 17.53 6.06 -36.66
CA PHE A 532 16.96 7.38 -36.91
C PHE A 532 15.54 7.25 -37.41
N LYS A 533 14.66 8.14 -36.96
CA LYS A 533 13.43 8.49 -37.70
C LYS A 533 13.50 9.93 -38.14
N PHE A 534 13.06 10.17 -39.36
CA PHE A 534 12.86 11.50 -39.92
C PHE A 534 11.39 11.66 -40.28
N ALA A 535 10.84 12.85 -40.07
CA ALA A 535 9.51 13.18 -40.53
C ALA A 535 9.41 14.63 -40.98
N GLY A 536 8.61 14.88 -42.01
CA GLY A 536 8.43 16.20 -42.60
C GLY A 536 7.97 16.12 -44.05
N SER A 537 8.29 17.17 -44.83
CA SER A 537 8.16 17.12 -46.29
C SER A 537 9.27 16.25 -46.89
N LYS A 538 9.04 15.70 -48.08
CA LYS A 538 10.03 14.88 -48.79
C LYS A 538 11.40 15.57 -48.94
N ALA A 539 11.39 16.87 -49.24
CA ALA A 539 12.62 17.66 -49.39
C ALA A 539 13.38 17.81 -48.07
N SER A 540 12.68 18.14 -46.98
CA SER A 540 13.31 18.30 -45.66
C SER A 540 13.88 16.97 -45.15
N VAL A 541 13.14 15.86 -45.35
CA VAL A 541 13.63 14.53 -44.97
C VAL A 541 14.92 14.17 -45.73
N ALA A 542 14.97 14.42 -47.05
CA ALA A 542 16.17 14.14 -47.85
C ALA A 542 17.39 14.99 -47.41
N GLU A 543 17.18 16.27 -47.09
CA GLU A 543 18.23 17.16 -46.58
C GLU A 543 18.76 16.72 -45.21
N ASN A 544 17.87 16.37 -44.28
CA ASN A 544 18.24 15.86 -42.97
C ASN A 544 19.04 14.57 -43.08
N ILE A 545 18.60 13.66 -43.95
CA ILE A 545 19.28 12.40 -44.25
C ILE A 545 20.71 12.65 -44.74
N SER A 546 20.89 13.53 -45.73
CA SER A 546 22.21 13.85 -46.28
C SER A 546 23.16 14.41 -45.22
N THR A 547 22.64 15.29 -44.35
CA THR A 547 23.41 15.87 -43.25
C THR A 547 23.81 14.80 -42.22
N VAL A 548 22.88 13.91 -41.84
CA VAL A 548 23.17 12.80 -40.92
C VAL A 548 24.22 11.87 -41.51
N GLN A 549 24.11 11.50 -42.79
CA GLN A 549 25.11 10.65 -43.46
C GLN A 549 26.52 11.24 -43.38
N ALA A 550 26.66 12.55 -43.62
CA ALA A 550 27.95 13.23 -43.53
C ALA A 550 28.51 13.26 -42.09
N ILE A 551 27.65 13.37 -41.07
CA ILE A 551 28.06 13.33 -39.66
C ILE A 551 28.46 11.92 -39.25
N THR A 552 27.65 10.91 -39.59
CA THR A 552 27.92 9.52 -39.21
C THR A 552 29.17 8.99 -39.90
N ALA A 553 29.41 9.34 -41.17
CA ALA A 553 30.63 8.96 -41.91
C ALA A 553 31.90 9.51 -41.26
N ARG A 554 31.88 10.76 -40.75
CA ARG A 554 33.01 11.36 -40.02
C ARG A 554 33.33 10.67 -38.70
N ASN A 555 32.38 9.94 -38.13
CA ASN A 555 32.54 9.16 -36.91
C ASN A 555 32.69 7.66 -37.21
N GLY A 556 33.10 7.28 -38.42
CA GLY A 556 33.35 5.87 -38.75
C GLY A 556 32.10 5.02 -38.98
N GLY A 557 30.92 5.63 -39.11
CA GLY A 557 29.68 4.92 -39.43
C GLY A 557 29.75 4.27 -40.81
N ALA A 558 29.28 3.02 -40.90
CA ALA A 558 29.28 2.20 -42.11
C ALA A 558 27.90 1.58 -42.38
N ASP A 559 27.71 1.07 -43.60
CA ASP A 559 26.51 0.34 -44.04
C ASP A 559 25.19 1.10 -43.78
N PHE A 560 25.19 2.41 -44.04
CA PHE A 560 24.01 3.24 -43.81
C PHE A 560 22.84 2.74 -44.68
N ALA A 561 21.80 2.19 -44.05
CA ALA A 561 20.58 1.74 -44.70
C ALA A 561 19.46 2.75 -44.47
N PHE A 562 18.72 3.07 -45.53
CA PHE A 562 17.50 3.87 -45.46
C PHE A 562 16.33 3.07 -45.99
N ALA A 563 15.16 3.32 -45.40
CA ALA A 563 13.95 2.74 -45.92
C ALA A 563 13.50 3.45 -47.22
N GLU A 564 13.35 2.68 -48.29
CA GLU A 564 12.80 3.13 -49.57
C GLU A 564 11.27 3.23 -49.54
N ASP A 565 10.61 2.37 -48.76
CA ASP A 565 9.16 2.26 -48.66
C ASP A 565 8.67 2.04 -47.21
N GLU A 566 7.35 2.10 -46.98
CA GLU A 566 6.75 1.89 -45.66
C GLU A 566 7.02 0.51 -45.05
N ARG A 567 7.18 -0.52 -45.89
CA ARG A 567 7.46 -1.88 -45.42
C ARG A 567 8.87 -1.94 -44.86
N GLU A 568 9.83 -1.36 -45.56
CA GLU A 568 11.21 -1.26 -45.12
C GLU A 568 11.34 -0.36 -43.88
N GLN A 569 10.56 0.70 -43.76
CA GLN A 569 10.51 1.51 -42.52
C GLN A 569 10.14 0.66 -41.32
N LYS A 570 9.11 -0.18 -41.45
CA LYS A 570 8.67 -1.10 -40.38
C LYS A 570 9.74 -2.12 -40.05
N VAL A 571 10.43 -2.68 -41.06
CA VAL A 571 11.50 -3.66 -40.88
C VAL A 571 12.75 -3.04 -40.25
N LEU A 572 13.15 -1.85 -40.66
CA LEU A 572 14.33 -1.21 -40.10
C LEU A 572 14.10 -0.76 -38.65
N TRP A 573 12.89 -0.28 -38.34
CA TRP A 573 12.55 0.13 -36.98
C TRP A 573 12.19 -1.04 -36.04
N SER A 574 11.88 -2.23 -36.57
CA SER A 574 11.45 -3.36 -35.73
C SER A 574 12.53 -3.78 -34.74
N ALA A 575 13.82 -3.72 -35.09
CA ALA A 575 14.90 -4.05 -34.17
C ALA A 575 14.84 -3.23 -32.88
N ARG A 576 14.63 -1.91 -33.00
CA ARG A 576 14.48 -1.03 -31.83
C ARG A 576 13.16 -1.24 -31.11
N LYS A 577 12.07 -1.50 -31.83
CA LYS A 577 10.74 -1.72 -31.24
C LYS A 577 10.67 -3.00 -30.41
N GLU A 578 11.34 -4.06 -30.87
CA GLU A 578 11.31 -5.39 -30.23
C GLU A 578 12.38 -5.54 -29.13
N SER A 579 13.30 -4.58 -28.98
CA SER A 579 14.50 -4.70 -28.13
C SER A 579 14.19 -5.13 -26.69
N LEU A 580 13.18 -4.52 -26.06
CA LEU A 580 12.76 -4.84 -24.69
C LEU A 580 12.21 -6.27 -24.60
N TRP A 581 11.32 -6.65 -25.53
CA TRP A 581 10.71 -7.98 -25.56
C TRP A 581 11.74 -9.07 -25.83
N SER A 582 12.67 -8.83 -26.76
CA SER A 582 13.77 -9.74 -27.06
C SER A 582 14.67 -9.96 -25.84
N MET A 583 14.96 -8.91 -25.06
CA MET A 583 15.76 -9.04 -23.83
C MET A 583 15.03 -9.84 -22.75
N LEU A 584 13.74 -9.56 -22.55
CA LEU A 584 12.92 -10.26 -21.58
C LEU A 584 12.69 -11.73 -21.94
N ALA A 585 12.62 -12.07 -23.23
CA ALA A 585 12.48 -13.45 -23.69
C ALA A 585 13.70 -14.32 -23.37
N LEU A 586 14.87 -13.71 -23.09
CA LEU A 586 16.07 -14.43 -22.65
C LEU A 586 16.08 -14.72 -21.15
N ARG A 587 15.20 -14.10 -20.37
CA ARG A 587 15.11 -14.28 -18.92
C ARG A 587 14.71 -15.72 -18.60
N LYS A 588 15.49 -16.38 -17.73
CA LYS A 588 15.16 -17.69 -17.18
C LYS A 588 14.45 -17.57 -15.83
N ASP A 589 13.82 -18.64 -15.40
CA ASP A 589 13.23 -18.73 -14.06
C ASP A 589 14.29 -18.43 -12.99
N GLY A 590 13.93 -17.56 -12.03
CA GLY A 590 14.83 -17.11 -10.98
C GLY A 590 15.77 -15.97 -11.37
N GLN A 591 15.73 -15.49 -12.61
CA GLN A 591 16.42 -14.27 -13.02
C GLN A 591 15.49 -13.06 -13.05
N ASP A 592 16.05 -11.88 -12.81
CA ASP A 592 15.42 -10.58 -13.02
C ASP A 592 16.30 -9.70 -13.93
N VAL A 593 15.72 -8.63 -14.47
CA VAL A 593 16.44 -7.63 -15.27
C VAL A 593 16.38 -6.30 -14.53
N TRP A 594 17.54 -5.74 -14.19
CA TRP A 594 17.64 -4.37 -13.70
C TRP A 594 17.78 -3.42 -14.88
N SER A 595 16.73 -2.65 -15.15
CA SER A 595 16.78 -1.55 -16.12
C SER A 595 17.28 -0.29 -15.41
N THR A 596 18.38 0.28 -15.90
CA THR A 596 18.92 1.54 -15.39
C THR A 596 18.38 2.72 -16.21
N ASP A 597 18.52 3.92 -15.68
CA ASP A 597 18.02 5.13 -16.33
C ASP A 597 18.76 6.35 -15.80
N VAL A 598 19.55 6.98 -16.68
CA VAL A 598 20.25 8.25 -16.43
C VAL A 598 20.25 9.08 -17.71
N ALA A 599 20.41 10.39 -17.58
CA ALA A 599 20.66 11.26 -18.73
C ALA A 599 21.77 12.25 -18.40
N VAL A 600 22.51 12.69 -19.43
CA VAL A 600 23.60 13.67 -19.33
C VAL A 600 23.51 14.74 -20.43
N PRO A 601 24.16 15.90 -20.26
CA PRO A 601 24.38 16.82 -21.36
C PRO A 601 25.00 16.09 -22.56
N LEU A 602 24.55 16.42 -23.76
CA LEU A 602 24.99 15.75 -25.01
C LEU A 602 26.52 15.72 -25.19
N SER A 603 27.23 16.72 -24.65
CA SER A 603 28.70 16.77 -24.66
C SER A 603 29.38 15.67 -23.85
N ARG A 604 28.68 15.04 -22.91
CA ARG A 604 29.20 13.98 -22.02
C ARG A 604 28.66 12.59 -22.36
N LEU A 605 27.72 12.49 -23.29
CA LEU A 605 27.03 11.24 -23.64
C LEU A 605 28.00 10.12 -24.03
N ALA A 606 28.92 10.40 -24.95
CA ALA A 606 29.89 9.41 -25.43
C ALA A 606 30.83 8.93 -24.32
N ASP A 607 31.27 9.84 -23.45
CA ASP A 607 32.13 9.49 -22.31
C ASP A 607 31.40 8.62 -21.30
N LEU A 608 30.14 8.95 -20.99
CA LEU A 608 29.35 8.18 -20.03
C LEU A 608 29.08 6.77 -20.56
N ILE A 609 28.57 6.64 -21.79
CA ILE A 609 28.23 5.35 -22.39
C ILE A 609 29.46 4.44 -22.52
N GLU A 610 30.61 4.98 -22.94
CA GLU A 610 31.84 4.19 -23.07
C GLU A 610 32.27 3.59 -21.72
N VAL A 611 32.30 4.41 -20.67
CA VAL A 611 32.76 3.92 -19.37
C VAL A 611 31.72 3.01 -18.71
N SER A 612 30.43 3.29 -18.90
CA SER A 612 29.33 2.42 -18.52
C SER A 612 29.44 1.05 -19.19
N LYS A 613 29.65 1.00 -20.51
CA LYS A 613 29.85 -0.24 -21.27
C LYS A 613 31.03 -1.03 -20.72
N LYS A 614 32.16 -0.36 -20.48
CA LYS A 614 33.34 -1.01 -19.92
C LYS A 614 33.07 -1.61 -18.52
N GLU A 615 32.43 -0.85 -17.63
CA GLU A 615 32.12 -1.32 -16.27
C GLU A 615 31.11 -2.48 -16.31
N MET A 616 30.14 -2.42 -17.21
CA MET A 616 29.16 -3.48 -17.46
C MET A 616 29.84 -4.75 -17.98
N ASP A 617 30.77 -4.65 -18.92
CA ASP A 617 31.53 -5.81 -19.42
C ASP A 617 32.42 -6.42 -18.31
N ASP A 618 33.04 -5.57 -17.48
CA ASP A 618 33.86 -5.97 -16.33
C ASP A 618 33.05 -6.66 -15.21
N LEU A 619 31.70 -6.51 -15.17
CA LEU A 619 30.82 -7.25 -14.25
C LEU A 619 30.82 -8.76 -14.52
N GLY A 620 31.08 -9.18 -15.77
CA GLY A 620 30.97 -10.57 -16.21
C GLY A 620 29.54 -11.12 -16.19
N MET A 621 28.54 -10.24 -16.30
CA MET A 621 27.11 -10.59 -16.33
C MET A 621 26.51 -10.27 -17.70
N PHE A 622 25.40 -10.92 -18.04
CA PHE A 622 24.71 -10.64 -19.30
C PHE A 622 23.98 -9.30 -19.21
N ALA A 623 24.45 -8.33 -19.98
CA ALA A 623 23.89 -6.99 -19.97
C ALA A 623 24.08 -6.30 -21.32
N SER A 624 23.19 -5.35 -21.62
CA SER A 624 23.16 -4.65 -22.89
C SER A 624 22.81 -3.17 -22.70
N ILE A 625 23.14 -2.36 -23.71
CA ILE A 625 22.82 -0.94 -23.72
C ILE A 625 21.81 -0.64 -24.82
N LEU A 626 20.79 0.13 -24.46
CA LEU A 626 19.93 0.83 -25.41
C LEU A 626 19.62 2.23 -24.88
N GLY A 627 19.24 3.18 -25.74
CA GLY A 627 18.94 4.51 -25.23
C GLY A 627 18.36 5.48 -26.24
N HIS A 628 17.66 6.45 -25.68
CA HIS A 628 17.15 7.66 -26.33
C HIS A 628 18.28 8.69 -26.45
N VAL A 629 19.32 8.39 -27.23
CA VAL A 629 20.54 9.24 -27.24
C VAL A 629 20.35 10.64 -27.82
N GLY A 630 19.24 10.89 -28.51
CA GLY A 630 18.87 12.23 -29.00
C GLY A 630 18.67 13.28 -27.91
N ASP A 631 18.27 12.87 -26.70
CA ASP A 631 18.12 13.76 -25.53
C ASP A 631 19.12 13.45 -24.40
N GLY A 632 20.11 12.60 -24.69
CA GLY A 632 21.20 12.27 -23.77
C GLY A 632 20.87 11.17 -22.76
N ASN A 633 19.74 10.47 -22.92
CA ASN A 633 19.29 9.37 -22.06
C ASN A 633 19.69 7.99 -22.59
N PHE A 634 20.12 7.10 -21.69
CA PHE A 634 20.33 5.70 -22.03
C PHE A 634 20.11 4.78 -20.82
N HIS A 635 19.99 3.49 -21.13
CA HIS A 635 19.69 2.41 -20.21
C HIS A 635 20.69 1.29 -20.38
N GLU A 636 21.09 0.71 -19.26
CA GLU A 636 21.67 -0.62 -19.17
C GLU A 636 20.57 -1.59 -18.75
N SER A 637 20.49 -2.75 -19.40
CA SER A 637 19.62 -3.86 -18.99
C SER A 637 20.49 -4.98 -18.46
N ILE A 638 20.59 -5.11 -17.14
CA ILE A 638 21.50 -6.07 -16.48
C ILE A 638 20.72 -7.25 -15.95
N MET A 639 20.98 -8.45 -16.47
CA MET A 639 20.32 -9.68 -16.02
C MET A 639 21.08 -10.32 -14.85
N TYR A 640 20.38 -10.67 -13.77
CA TYR A 640 20.97 -11.26 -12.57
C TYR A 640 20.04 -12.29 -11.92
N SER A 641 20.61 -13.18 -11.08
CA SER A 641 19.81 -14.11 -10.27
C SER A 641 19.24 -13.41 -9.05
N LYS A 642 17.91 -13.41 -8.89
CA LYS A 642 17.26 -12.82 -7.70
C LYS A 642 17.49 -13.62 -6.42
N ASN A 643 17.91 -14.88 -6.57
CA ASN A 643 18.22 -15.78 -5.47
C ASN A 643 19.68 -15.69 -5.02
N ASP A 644 20.54 -14.94 -5.72
CA ASP A 644 21.93 -14.70 -5.32
C ASP A 644 22.12 -13.24 -4.86
N ALA A 645 22.18 -13.05 -3.54
CA ALA A 645 22.39 -11.75 -2.94
C ALA A 645 23.73 -11.10 -3.36
N LYS A 646 24.78 -11.89 -3.63
CA LYS A 646 26.09 -11.35 -4.04
C LYS A 646 26.05 -10.82 -5.47
N GLU A 647 25.34 -11.50 -6.37
CA GLU A 647 25.10 -10.99 -7.72
C GLU A 647 24.30 -9.70 -7.67
N ARG A 648 23.18 -9.70 -6.94
CA ARG A 648 22.34 -8.50 -6.76
C ARG A 648 23.14 -7.31 -6.21
N ASP A 649 24.00 -7.53 -5.22
CA ASP A 649 24.84 -6.47 -4.64
C ASP A 649 25.90 -5.95 -5.63
N LYS A 650 26.42 -6.80 -6.52
CA LYS A 650 27.33 -6.35 -7.60
C LYS A 650 26.60 -5.46 -8.59
N VAL A 651 25.42 -5.87 -9.05
CA VAL A 651 24.58 -5.07 -9.95
C VAL A 651 24.23 -3.74 -9.30
N ALA A 652 23.75 -3.74 -8.06
CA ALA A 652 23.40 -2.52 -7.33
C ALA A 652 24.57 -1.52 -7.23
N ARG A 653 25.82 -2.00 -7.05
CA ARG A 653 27.01 -1.14 -7.06
C ARG A 653 27.29 -0.55 -8.44
N CYS A 654 27.17 -1.34 -9.51
CA CYS A 654 27.34 -0.84 -10.88
C CYS A 654 26.30 0.25 -11.20
N VAL A 655 25.04 0.03 -10.82
CA VAL A 655 23.97 1.02 -10.99
C VAL A 655 24.25 2.29 -10.17
N ASP A 656 24.68 2.19 -8.91
CA ASP A 656 25.04 3.38 -8.11
C ASP A 656 26.23 4.13 -8.71
N ASN A 657 27.23 3.40 -9.24
CA ASN A 657 28.38 4.00 -9.93
C ASN A 657 27.94 4.75 -11.19
N MET A 658 27.08 4.16 -12.03
CA MET A 658 26.51 4.79 -13.22
C MET A 658 25.77 6.09 -12.85
N VAL A 659 24.91 6.05 -11.83
CA VAL A 659 24.18 7.23 -11.34
C VAL A 659 25.15 8.30 -10.84
N ASN A 660 26.10 7.95 -9.95
CA ASN A 660 27.07 8.91 -9.43
C ASN A 660 27.90 9.53 -10.56
N ARG A 661 28.26 8.74 -11.58
CA ARG A 661 29.01 9.20 -12.75
C ARG A 661 28.19 10.18 -13.58
N ALA A 662 26.92 9.88 -13.86
CA ALA A 662 26.02 10.80 -14.55
C ALA A 662 25.89 12.13 -13.79
N LEU A 663 25.69 12.09 -12.46
CA LEU A 663 25.62 13.30 -11.63
C LEU A 663 26.93 14.11 -11.65
N ASN A 664 28.09 13.46 -11.57
CA ASN A 664 29.39 14.12 -11.71
C ASN A 664 29.63 14.73 -13.10
N MET A 665 28.83 14.34 -14.09
CA MET A 665 28.82 14.88 -15.44
C MET A 665 27.69 15.90 -15.67
N GLU A 666 27.14 16.48 -14.60
CA GLU A 666 26.01 17.43 -14.64
C GLU A 666 24.72 16.82 -15.24
N GLY A 667 24.61 15.49 -15.17
CA GLY A 667 23.42 14.74 -15.56
C GLY A 667 22.42 14.55 -14.42
N THR A 668 21.50 13.62 -14.62
CA THR A 668 20.41 13.28 -13.70
C THR A 668 20.41 11.78 -13.38
N CYS A 669 19.94 11.43 -12.18
CA CYS A 669 19.79 10.06 -11.71
C CYS A 669 18.60 9.31 -12.32
N THR A 670 17.76 9.99 -13.09
CA THR A 670 16.65 9.41 -13.85
C THR A 670 16.34 10.29 -15.06
N GLY A 671 16.41 9.72 -16.26
CA GLY A 671 15.92 10.40 -17.47
C GLY A 671 14.40 10.37 -17.54
N GLU A 672 13.78 9.23 -17.20
CA GLU A 672 12.36 9.01 -17.48
C GLU A 672 11.56 8.16 -16.48
N HIS A 673 12.22 7.37 -15.62
CA HIS A 673 11.52 6.43 -14.71
C HIS A 673 11.07 7.05 -13.38
N SER A 674 11.39 8.32 -13.16
CA SER A 674 11.07 9.09 -11.94
C SER A 674 11.83 8.60 -10.69
N ILE A 675 11.42 9.04 -9.50
CA ILE A 675 12.11 8.74 -8.24
C ILE A 675 11.47 7.57 -7.51
N GLY A 676 10.13 7.55 -7.42
CA GLY A 676 9.39 6.47 -6.78
C GLY A 676 9.83 6.20 -5.35
N TRP A 677 9.87 4.92 -5.02
CA TRP A 677 10.46 4.40 -3.79
C TRP A 677 11.98 4.19 -3.95
N GLY A 678 12.44 3.79 -5.14
CA GLY A 678 13.79 3.29 -5.39
C GLY A 678 14.91 4.33 -5.34
N LYS A 679 14.68 5.52 -5.93
CA LYS A 679 15.75 6.51 -6.20
C LYS A 679 15.80 7.68 -5.23
N LYS A 680 15.12 7.62 -4.08
CA LYS A 680 15.09 8.73 -3.10
C LYS A 680 16.48 9.20 -2.67
N ALA A 681 17.41 8.26 -2.45
CA ALA A 681 18.79 8.60 -2.10
C ALA A 681 19.51 9.31 -3.24
N SER A 682 19.28 8.89 -4.48
CA SER A 682 19.84 9.51 -5.68
C SER A 682 19.30 10.92 -5.91
N LEU A 683 18.01 11.16 -5.64
CA LEU A 683 17.43 12.50 -5.66
C LEU A 683 18.15 13.45 -4.71
N VAL A 684 18.41 13.02 -3.47
CA VAL A 684 19.15 13.82 -2.50
C VAL A 684 20.58 14.12 -2.99
N LYS A 685 21.25 13.15 -3.64
CA LYS A 685 22.56 13.37 -4.26
C LYS A 685 22.51 14.40 -5.40
N GLU A 686 21.45 14.41 -6.20
CA GLU A 686 21.29 15.29 -7.37
C GLU A 686 20.94 16.73 -6.99
N VAL A 687 19.90 16.94 -6.18
CA VAL A 687 19.37 18.29 -5.90
C VAL A 687 19.63 18.79 -4.48
N GLY A 688 20.20 17.96 -3.61
CA GLY A 688 20.48 18.29 -2.21
C GLY A 688 19.24 18.22 -1.30
N GLN A 689 19.49 18.07 0.00
CA GLN A 689 18.43 17.89 1.00
C GLN A 689 17.50 19.13 1.11
N GLU A 690 18.05 20.34 1.05
CA GLU A 690 17.26 21.58 1.12
C GLU A 690 16.20 21.66 0.02
N THR A 691 16.54 21.23 -1.21
CA THR A 691 15.59 21.19 -2.33
C THR A 691 14.48 20.17 -2.08
N VAL A 692 14.83 19.00 -1.54
CA VAL A 692 13.86 17.97 -1.15
C VAL A 692 12.96 18.46 0.00
N ASP A 693 13.48 19.25 0.93
CA ASP A 693 12.70 19.81 2.05
C ASP A 693 11.68 20.86 1.56
N VAL A 694 11.99 21.61 0.50
CA VAL A 694 11.02 22.47 -0.20
C VAL A 694 9.91 21.62 -0.84
N MET A 695 10.25 20.50 -1.50
CA MET A 695 9.24 19.56 -2.02
C MET A 695 8.34 19.02 -0.90
N ALA A 696 8.93 18.67 0.25
CA ALA A 696 8.19 18.22 1.43
C ALA A 696 7.27 19.32 1.99
N THR A 697 7.67 20.59 1.93
CA THR A 697 6.84 21.73 2.34
C THR A 697 5.61 21.88 1.45
N ILE A 698 5.77 21.75 0.12
CA ILE A 698 4.66 21.77 -0.84
C ILE A 698 3.73 20.59 -0.59
N LYS A 699 4.29 19.39 -0.41
CA LYS A 699 3.57 18.17 -0.06
C LYS A 699 2.73 18.35 1.21
N GLN A 700 3.32 18.88 2.28
CA GLN A 700 2.63 19.15 3.55
C GLN A 700 1.49 20.17 3.39
N ALA A 701 1.64 21.16 2.51
CA ALA A 701 0.61 22.17 2.28
C ALA A 701 -0.61 21.61 1.53
N LEU A 702 -0.41 20.69 0.57
CA LEU A 702 -1.48 20.09 -0.23
C LEU A 702 -2.07 18.82 0.40
N ASP A 703 -1.27 18.10 1.17
CA ASP A 703 -1.64 16.86 1.85
C ASP A 703 -1.12 16.85 3.29
N PRO A 704 -1.81 17.58 4.20
CA PRO A 704 -1.32 17.74 5.57
C PRO A 704 -1.30 16.45 6.38
N ARG A 705 -2.02 15.42 5.92
CA ARG A 705 -2.11 14.10 6.58
C ARG A 705 -1.18 13.07 5.94
N TRP A 706 -0.46 13.41 4.87
CA TRP A 706 0.39 12.49 4.11
C TRP A 706 -0.34 11.21 3.67
N ILE A 707 -1.58 11.34 3.18
CA ILE A 707 -2.34 10.20 2.65
C ILE A 707 -2.03 9.91 1.19
N LEU A 708 -1.66 10.90 0.38
CA LEU A 708 -1.46 10.75 -1.06
C LEU A 708 -0.09 10.15 -1.35
N ASN A 709 -0.09 8.92 -1.86
CA ASN A 709 1.08 8.13 -2.22
C ASN A 709 2.29 8.26 -1.27
N PRO A 710 2.15 7.97 0.04
CA PRO A 710 3.18 8.24 1.02
C PRO A 710 4.45 7.41 0.79
N GLY A 711 5.59 8.04 1.08
CA GLY A 711 6.92 7.44 1.03
C GLY A 711 7.62 7.45 -0.33
N LYS A 712 7.00 8.05 -1.37
CA LYS A 712 7.57 8.20 -2.71
C LYS A 712 8.18 9.59 -2.84
N ILE A 713 9.24 9.71 -3.64
CA ILE A 713 10.10 10.91 -3.79
C ILE A 713 10.87 11.25 -2.51
N MET A 714 10.21 11.20 -1.35
CA MET A 714 10.75 11.53 -0.04
C MET A 714 10.15 10.62 1.04
N ASP A 715 10.89 10.44 2.14
CA ASP A 715 10.39 9.71 3.31
C ASP A 715 9.34 10.57 4.04
N VAL A 716 8.39 9.91 4.71
CA VAL A 716 7.42 10.61 5.58
C VAL A 716 8.20 11.26 6.74
N PRO A 717 8.03 12.58 6.99
CA PRO A 717 8.79 13.29 8.01
C PRO A 717 8.63 12.66 9.38
N TRP A 718 9.76 12.47 10.07
CA TRP A 718 9.75 12.19 11.49
C TRP A 718 9.62 13.50 12.25
N MET A 719 8.42 13.81 12.74
CA MET A 719 8.21 14.98 13.59
C MET A 719 8.51 14.60 15.06
N PRO A 720 9.47 15.24 15.75
CA PRO A 720 9.67 15.03 17.18
C PRO A 720 8.41 15.44 17.96
N LYS A 721 8.15 14.82 19.12
CA LYS A 721 6.99 15.14 20.00
C LYS A 721 6.92 16.59 20.48
N GLU A 722 7.94 17.40 20.24
CA GLU A 722 8.12 18.74 20.80
C GLU A 722 7.70 19.86 19.85
N THR A 723 7.42 19.59 18.58
CA THR A 723 6.75 20.57 17.72
C THR A 723 5.25 20.56 18.04
N ASN A 724 4.65 21.73 18.28
CA ASN A 724 3.22 21.90 18.58
C ASN A 724 2.26 21.46 17.43
N VAL A 725 2.78 20.84 16.37
CA VAL A 725 1.99 20.11 15.38
C VAL A 725 1.88 18.69 15.90
N ALA A 726 0.69 18.33 16.38
CA ALA A 726 0.48 17.01 16.94
C ALA A 726 0.89 15.94 15.92
N LEU A 727 1.90 15.13 16.26
CA LEU A 727 2.22 13.82 15.65
C LEU A 727 0.97 12.96 15.37
N ALA A 728 -0.13 13.27 16.05
CA ALA A 728 -1.43 12.65 15.92
C ALA A 728 -2.15 12.91 14.58
N ASP A 729 -1.71 13.83 13.70
CA ASP A 729 -2.47 14.19 12.49
C ASP A 729 -1.98 13.56 11.17
N VAL A 730 -0.82 12.89 11.17
CA VAL A 730 -0.31 12.16 10.00
C VAL A 730 -0.93 10.76 9.93
N ALA A 731 -1.32 10.32 8.73
CA ALA A 731 -1.96 9.03 8.49
C ALA A 731 -1.02 7.83 8.63
N VAL A 732 0.26 8.06 8.40
CA VAL A 732 1.28 7.01 8.37
C VAL A 732 2.35 7.31 9.39
N THR A 733 2.75 6.29 10.15
CA THR A 733 3.89 6.38 11.06
C THR A 733 5.17 6.11 10.26
N PRO A 734 6.22 6.94 10.36
CA PRO A 734 7.48 6.68 9.67
C PRO A 734 8.01 5.28 9.97
N ILE A 735 8.46 4.56 8.94
CA ILE A 735 9.14 3.28 9.13
C ILE A 735 10.46 3.60 9.84
N ARG A 736 10.64 3.11 11.07
CA ARG A 736 11.95 3.18 11.73
C ARG A 736 12.92 2.38 10.86
N LYS A 737 13.88 3.07 10.21
CA LYS A 737 15.07 2.38 9.72
C LYS A 737 15.65 1.62 10.91
N ALA A 738 15.79 0.29 10.80
CA ALA A 738 16.57 -0.47 11.75
C ALA A 738 17.94 0.23 11.80
N GLY A 739 18.26 0.84 12.94
CA GLY A 739 19.48 1.60 13.07
C GLY A 739 20.65 0.72 12.68
N LYS A 740 21.57 1.26 11.87
CA LYS A 740 22.96 0.79 11.92
C LYS A 740 23.30 0.75 13.40
N GLN A 741 23.67 -0.42 13.92
CA GLN A 741 24.34 -0.52 15.20
C GLN A 741 25.44 0.54 15.17
N ASN A 742 25.34 1.54 16.05
CA ASN A 742 26.47 2.41 16.33
C ASN A 742 27.61 1.48 16.71
N SER A 743 28.61 1.37 15.84
CA SER A 743 29.94 0.93 16.23
C SER A 743 30.37 1.89 17.35
N LEU A 744 30.44 1.35 18.55
CA LEU A 744 31.02 2.01 19.71
C LEU A 744 32.46 2.42 19.35
N GLU A 745 32.73 3.72 19.36
CA GLU A 745 34.00 4.22 19.88
C GLU A 745 33.94 4.21 21.41
#